data_AF-A0A2T4TS24-F1
#
_entry.id   AF-A0A2T4TS24-F1
#
_cell.length_a   1.000
_cell.length_b   1.000
_cell.length_c   1.000
_cell.angle_alpha   90.00
_cell.angle_beta   90.00
_cell.angle_gamma   90.00
#
_symmetry.space_group_name_H-M   'P 1'
#
loop_
_entity.id
_entity.type
_entity.pdbx_description
1 polymer ?
#
loop_
_entity_poly.entity_id
_entity_poly.type
_entity_poly.pdbx_seq_one_letter_code
_entity_poly.pdbx_strand_id
1 'polypeptide(L)'
;MALAFVSISAMGQVTFTAIGGSDFDADEGSKLAFDGNINTKWCKKGNDNVNNCYLVVEANEATYIEGFSMTTGNDSKTCRGRAPRNYTIFGSNDNANWTVIYHQQDDNLIEDENFKTYTVYCNSKEKYKYFKLWIKESHNTWGYDDRLFQISEFALLPAAQGMTLASGDAKAMDGETGQKWEGNTPQNVVVKASQPCLLLGYQFTTGNDNSEHHGRNPKDWKVEGSNDQTNWTVLDTKTSNTVMQDKNCYPYFFEVTSASVGYQYYRFTVSGAAGGTYFQMGELALKAEDIHAHNYVDGYCTICHRPDPAYMTVNTEGFYELGTAAQMKWWSAMVADGHANINAKLTADLELDKNFVLVGTEKHKYAGTFDGQGHTLTVNIVGTGQGTAPFHRTNGATIRNLTIAGTVTAPSNTDNYHTAGLVGFCENTTLQRCVVKAAIHIGKRYDQYSGGLIGHILSGNTTIEDCAFIGSIRGDDGYISNIAGLVAWGDDGTLTIRNSYVNATYTYVSGLNAILCRDKGSQNNLSHVYYSERSKGIDQDNNMNGNLGEQITNEQVKNGFLAYHLQAGRTDQVWGQTIGTDDEPLFTSDAAKHVYQVTFAYNDKKAFRYANYGNPIAGGLPIARDILGASYNPYNSYTLTFADGFDATTTVTADRTVKVQMAIVENGYFAVSSKADWKELCDLVNGGETGLNAKLTKDVDLGTDIVMLGTVHQQYSGTFDGQDHTLKFNWNAGEDNQIAPFQRVENATIQNLRTKGRIMTGGDYLSGLVMEANGTTTISRCVTDVDITGGHHSIPPYIAGMVTNVENGASVIITDCLVKGSITDASWFAGKRISGFVGGYKGTRTITNCLYLGTSKYGEYYTFTFDNNATLNNCYYLNACGKPQGTQITEAQLKNGEVARLLQAGRSDQFWPQLLGSITGINDVTVDRVGARSTAVYDLQGRRVADRLDDATRNSLPAGIYIVGGRKMVVK
;
A
#
# COMPACT_ATOMS: atom_id res chain seq x y z
N MET A 1 7.69 23.15 32.96
CA MET A 1 9.05 22.77 33.42
C MET A 1 9.90 22.63 32.18
N ALA A 2 10.92 23.47 32.03
CA ALA A 2 11.75 23.51 30.83
C ALA A 2 12.49 22.17 30.66
N LEU A 3 12.35 21.54 29.49
CA LEU A 3 13.14 20.36 29.13
C LEU A 3 14.61 20.79 29.03
N ALA A 4 15.48 20.19 29.83
CA ALA A 4 16.91 20.25 29.61
C ALA A 4 17.22 19.38 28.38
N PHE A 5 17.92 19.96 27.40
CA PHE A 5 18.35 19.28 26.17
C PHE A 5 19.62 18.48 26.48
N VAL A 6 19.57 17.17 26.24
CA VAL A 6 20.63 16.23 26.61
C VAL A 6 21.14 15.55 25.36
N SER A 7 22.42 15.72 25.05
CA SER A 7 23.11 14.79 24.15
C SER A 7 23.60 13.60 24.97
N ILE A 8 23.25 12.39 24.54
CA ILE A 8 23.68 11.15 25.16
C ILE A 8 24.93 10.70 24.40
N SER A 9 26.09 10.79 25.03
CA SER A 9 27.32 10.18 24.52
C SER A 9 27.28 8.66 24.76
N ALA A 10 28.04 7.90 23.95
CA ALA A 10 28.21 6.45 24.11
C ALA A 10 28.93 6.04 25.43
N MET A 11 29.15 6.96 26.37
CA MET A 11 29.57 6.70 27.75
C MET A 11 28.48 7.16 28.71
N GLY A 12 27.31 6.54 28.64
CA GLY A 12 26.13 6.75 29.49
C GLY A 12 26.38 6.75 31.00
N GLN A 13 27.00 7.83 31.47
CA GLN A 13 26.82 8.42 32.79
C GLN A 13 27.23 9.89 32.74
N VAL A 14 28.15 10.29 31.85
CA VAL A 14 28.44 11.70 31.60
C VAL A 14 27.51 12.23 30.50
N THR A 15 26.54 13.02 30.92
CA THR A 15 25.67 13.77 30.01
C THR A 15 26.15 15.20 29.91
N PHE A 16 26.11 15.74 28.70
CA PHE A 16 26.42 17.12 28.45
C PHE A 16 25.12 17.90 28.19
N THR A 17 25.05 19.12 28.68
CA THR A 17 23.90 20.02 28.50
C THR A 17 24.41 21.38 28.11
N ALA A 18 23.89 21.94 27.02
CA ALA A 18 24.15 23.33 26.66
C ALA A 18 23.50 24.25 27.69
N ILE A 19 24.29 25.13 28.32
CA ILE A 19 23.83 26.02 29.40
C ILE A 19 23.95 27.51 29.07
N GLY A 20 24.59 27.85 27.94
CA GLY A 20 24.69 29.23 27.50
C GLY A 20 25.53 29.38 26.23
N GLY A 21 25.51 30.58 25.66
CA GLY A 21 26.27 30.92 24.46
C GLY A 21 26.03 32.37 24.04
N SER A 22 26.78 32.84 23.04
CA SER A 22 26.76 34.25 22.62
C SER A 22 25.45 34.74 22.00
N ASP A 23 24.58 33.81 21.60
CA ASP A 23 23.35 34.00 20.83
C ASP A 23 22.41 32.82 21.12
N PHE A 24 22.40 32.38 22.37
CA PHE A 24 21.83 31.10 22.79
C PHE A 24 20.43 30.84 22.25
N ASP A 25 19.53 31.81 22.37
CA ASP A 25 18.11 31.63 22.03
C ASP A 25 17.68 32.08 20.63
N ALA A 26 18.62 32.51 19.78
CA ALA A 26 18.30 32.93 18.41
C ALA A 26 17.79 31.75 17.54
N ASP A 27 17.08 32.08 16.46
CA ASP A 27 16.52 31.10 15.51
C ASP A 27 17.57 30.20 14.84
N GLU A 28 18.81 30.70 14.71
CA GLU A 28 20.00 29.94 14.30
C GLU A 28 21.10 30.04 15.37
N GLY A 29 20.70 30.03 16.65
CA GLY A 29 21.55 30.32 17.80
C GLY A 29 22.39 29.14 18.29
N SER A 30 23.39 29.44 19.12
CA SER A 30 24.34 28.43 19.65
C SER A 30 23.73 27.20 20.33
N LYS A 31 22.52 27.28 20.89
CA LYS A 31 21.84 26.09 21.47
C LYS A 31 21.53 25.00 20.45
N LEU A 32 21.38 25.39 19.18
CA LEU A 32 21.01 24.49 18.08
C LEU A 32 22.18 23.64 17.60
N ALA A 33 23.40 23.94 18.03
CA ALA A 33 24.52 23.03 17.85
C ALA A 33 24.54 21.91 18.91
N PHE A 34 23.52 21.78 19.77
CA PHE A 34 23.52 20.83 20.88
C PHE A 34 22.10 20.34 21.23
N ASP A 35 21.17 20.42 20.28
CA ASP A 35 19.76 20.08 20.51
C ASP A 35 19.40 18.65 20.06
N GLY A 36 20.38 17.91 19.52
CA GLY A 36 20.20 16.56 19.01
C GLY A 36 19.44 16.51 17.68
N ASN A 37 19.24 17.65 17.01
CA ASN A 37 18.54 17.77 15.76
C ASN A 37 19.47 18.37 14.69
N ILE A 38 20.06 17.53 13.85
CA ILE A 38 20.97 17.98 12.79
C ILE A 38 20.34 18.93 11.74
N ASN A 39 19.03 19.20 11.82
CA ASN A 39 18.30 20.04 10.86
C ASN A 39 18.16 21.48 11.31
N THR A 40 18.37 21.73 12.59
CA THR A 40 18.63 23.05 13.13
C THR A 40 20.15 23.30 13.03
N LYS A 41 20.56 24.56 13.07
CA LYS A 41 21.97 24.92 12.95
C LYS A 41 22.28 26.17 13.74
N TRP A 42 23.46 26.17 14.32
CA TRP A 42 24.10 27.40 14.75
C TRP A 42 24.81 28.02 13.55
N CYS A 43 24.27 29.14 13.06
CA CYS A 43 24.83 29.88 11.93
C CYS A 43 25.19 31.29 12.39
N LYS A 44 26.48 31.60 12.46
CA LYS A 44 26.95 32.88 13.02
C LYS A 44 28.30 33.31 12.46
N LYS A 45 28.56 34.61 12.49
CA LYS A 45 29.86 35.19 12.18
C LYS A 45 30.89 34.81 13.26
N GLY A 46 31.97 34.14 12.85
CA GLY A 46 33.15 33.91 13.69
C GLY A 46 33.76 35.22 14.21
N ASN A 47 34.34 35.18 15.41
CA ASN A 47 34.83 36.39 16.06
C ASN A 47 36.14 36.19 16.84
N ASP A 48 37.06 37.15 16.72
CA ASP A 48 38.34 37.16 17.45
C ASP A 48 38.17 37.35 18.96
N ASN A 49 37.04 37.88 19.41
CA ASN A 49 36.69 37.93 20.82
C ASN A 49 35.80 36.74 21.17
N VAL A 50 36.31 35.86 22.04
CA VAL A 50 35.61 34.65 22.50
C VAL A 50 34.19 34.91 22.99
N ASN A 51 33.92 36.05 23.62
CA ASN A 51 32.61 36.37 24.17
C ASN A 51 31.53 36.65 23.11
N ASN A 52 31.91 36.74 21.83
CA ASN A 52 31.00 37.08 20.75
C ASN A 52 30.57 35.87 19.90
N CYS A 53 31.21 34.71 20.04
CA CYS A 53 30.90 33.52 19.22
C CYS A 53 31.24 32.22 19.95
N TYR A 54 30.43 31.85 20.94
CA TYR A 54 30.72 30.69 21.78
C TYR A 54 29.47 29.92 22.21
N LEU A 55 29.69 28.65 22.55
CA LEU A 55 28.75 27.74 23.18
C LEU A 55 29.40 27.19 24.47
N VAL A 56 28.66 27.20 25.58
CA VAL A 56 29.06 26.57 26.86
C VAL A 56 28.20 25.36 27.12
N VAL A 57 28.88 24.28 27.47
CA VAL A 57 28.29 22.97 27.76
C VAL A 57 28.71 22.56 29.17
N GLU A 58 27.75 22.16 30.01
CA GLU A 58 27.97 21.57 31.32
C GLU A 58 27.91 20.06 31.24
N ALA A 59 28.92 19.37 31.78
CA ALA A 59 28.86 17.95 32.06
C ALA A 59 28.12 17.74 33.38
N ASN A 60 27.26 16.72 33.52
CA ASN A 60 26.57 16.44 34.79
C ASN A 60 27.54 16.11 35.94
N GLU A 61 28.70 15.54 35.63
CA GLU A 61 29.85 15.38 36.52
C GLU A 61 31.15 15.79 35.82
N ALA A 62 32.19 16.16 36.59
CA ALA A 62 33.46 16.54 35.99
C ALA A 62 34.12 15.33 35.30
N THR A 63 34.49 15.48 34.03
CA THR A 63 34.97 14.38 33.17
C THR A 63 36.24 14.75 32.39
N TYR A 64 36.98 13.74 31.93
CA TYR A 64 37.92 13.92 30.82
C TYR A 64 37.18 13.90 29.48
N ILE A 65 37.84 14.38 28.43
CA ILE A 65 37.44 14.17 27.03
C ILE A 65 38.60 13.58 26.23
N GLU A 66 38.29 12.73 25.25
CA GLU A 66 39.24 12.22 24.25
C GLU A 66 39.07 12.87 22.87
N GLY A 67 38.05 13.70 22.70
CA GLY A 67 37.81 14.42 21.47
C GLY A 67 36.48 15.13 21.44
N PHE A 68 36.08 15.51 20.24
CA PHE A 68 34.77 16.07 19.92
C PHE A 68 34.38 15.73 18.49
N SER A 69 33.11 15.94 18.17
CA SER A 69 32.62 15.89 16.80
C SER A 69 31.82 17.13 16.44
N MET A 70 31.86 17.52 15.17
CA MET A 70 31.05 18.59 14.60
C MET A 70 30.34 18.08 13.35
N THR A 71 29.04 18.34 13.26
CA THR A 71 28.21 18.07 12.10
C THR A 71 27.95 19.37 11.35
N THR A 72 28.21 19.40 10.06
CA THR A 72 28.01 20.58 9.21
C THR A 72 26.53 20.86 8.92
N GLY A 73 26.21 22.13 8.64
CA GLY A 73 24.83 22.59 8.36
C GLY A 73 24.19 21.99 7.10
N ASN A 74 22.86 22.04 7.05
CA ASN A 74 22.02 21.48 5.98
C ASN A 74 22.20 22.08 4.57
N ASP A 75 22.89 23.21 4.45
CA ASP A 75 23.15 23.91 3.19
C ASP A 75 24.65 24.22 2.98
N SER A 76 25.56 23.59 3.72
CA SER A 76 27.02 23.82 3.64
C SER A 76 27.59 23.60 2.24
N LYS A 77 27.09 22.61 1.50
CA LYS A 77 27.49 22.35 0.12
C LYS A 77 27.14 23.48 -0.84
N THR A 78 26.00 24.13 -0.59
CA THR A 78 25.50 25.24 -1.40
C THR A 78 26.16 26.56 -0.98
N CYS A 79 26.29 26.76 0.33
CA CYS A 79 26.89 27.92 0.97
C CYS A 79 28.33 27.61 1.39
N ARG A 80 29.20 27.43 0.39
CA ARG A 80 30.60 27.02 0.61
C ARG A 80 31.39 28.03 1.44
N GLY A 81 32.37 27.51 2.18
CA GLY A 81 33.25 28.25 3.06
C GLY A 81 32.68 28.51 4.46
N ARG A 82 31.59 27.84 4.84
CA ARG A 82 30.95 28.02 6.16
C ARG A 82 31.31 26.92 7.17
N ALA A 83 32.22 26.02 6.83
CA ALA A 83 32.84 25.16 7.83
C ALA A 83 33.75 25.98 8.80
N PRO A 84 33.80 25.62 10.10
CA PRO A 84 34.77 26.19 11.04
C PRO A 84 36.22 25.95 10.61
N ARG A 85 37.05 26.99 10.68
CA ARG A 85 38.48 26.97 10.32
C ARG A 85 39.40 27.12 11.52
N ASN A 86 39.09 28.10 12.37
CA ASN A 86 39.84 28.42 13.57
C ASN A 86 38.89 28.33 14.75
N TYR A 87 39.14 27.40 15.66
CA TYR A 87 38.25 27.17 16.80
C TYR A 87 39.02 26.62 18.00
N THR A 88 38.41 26.73 19.18
CA THR A 88 39.04 26.32 20.43
C THR A 88 38.04 25.66 21.35
N ILE A 89 38.48 24.54 21.94
CA ILE A 89 37.80 23.85 23.03
C ILE A 89 38.50 24.22 24.33
N PHE A 90 37.73 24.75 25.27
CA PHE A 90 38.19 25.05 26.63
C PHE A 90 37.54 24.15 27.66
N GLY A 91 38.23 23.93 28.78
CA GLY A 91 37.71 23.30 29.99
C GLY A 91 37.72 24.25 31.18
N SER A 92 36.75 24.11 32.08
CA SER A 92 36.64 24.86 33.33
C SER A 92 35.96 24.03 34.43
N ASN A 93 36.27 24.30 35.69
CA ASN A 93 35.58 23.72 36.85
C ASN A 93 34.68 24.71 37.60
N ASP A 94 34.72 26.00 37.24
CA ASP A 94 33.97 27.07 37.90
C ASP A 94 33.18 27.96 36.91
N ASN A 95 33.21 27.62 35.61
CA ASN A 95 32.59 28.37 34.51
C ASN A 95 33.14 29.81 34.34
N ALA A 96 34.24 30.15 34.99
CA ALA A 96 34.84 31.48 34.98
C ALA A 96 36.30 31.45 34.49
N ASN A 97 37.10 30.52 34.99
CA ASN A 97 38.49 30.31 34.62
C ASN A 97 38.57 29.18 33.59
N TRP A 98 39.11 29.48 32.41
CA TRP A 98 39.11 28.59 31.24
C TRP A 98 40.52 28.20 30.82
N THR A 99 40.75 26.90 30.65
CA THR A 99 42.00 26.31 30.16
C THR A 99 41.80 25.80 28.73
N VAL A 100 42.73 26.06 27.82
CA VAL A 100 42.69 25.51 26.46
C VAL A 100 42.94 23.99 26.53
N ILE A 101 42.01 23.22 25.97
CA ILE A 101 42.19 21.77 25.75
C ILE A 101 42.70 21.54 24.33
N TYR A 102 42.13 22.25 23.36
CA TYR A 102 42.46 22.10 21.95
C TYR A 102 42.22 23.40 21.19
N HIS A 103 43.22 23.87 20.45
CA HIS A 103 43.16 24.99 19.53
C HIS A 103 43.51 24.49 18.13
N GLN A 104 42.53 24.54 17.25
CA GLN A 104 42.71 24.25 15.83
C GLN A 104 43.01 25.56 15.10
N GLN A 105 44.18 25.62 14.46
CA GLN A 105 44.54 26.65 13.51
C GLN A 105 44.40 26.06 12.09
N ASP A 106 43.79 26.82 11.18
CA ASP A 106 43.71 26.50 9.75
C ASP A 106 43.19 25.07 9.46
N ASP A 107 42.08 24.69 10.12
CA ASP A 107 41.39 23.42 9.84
C ASP A 107 41.10 23.30 8.35
N ASN A 108 41.33 22.13 7.79
CA ASN A 108 40.90 21.77 6.44
C ASN A 108 40.27 20.36 6.41
N LEU A 109 40.04 19.75 7.57
CA LEU A 109 39.35 18.48 7.77
C LEU A 109 37.84 18.66 7.58
N ILE A 110 37.24 19.69 8.18
CA ILE A 110 35.79 19.90 8.14
C ILE A 110 35.42 20.53 6.78
N GLU A 111 34.97 19.71 5.84
CA GLU A 111 34.61 20.17 4.48
C GLU A 111 33.15 20.67 4.43
N ASP A 112 32.86 21.54 3.46
CA ASP A 112 31.52 22.07 3.16
C ASP A 112 30.60 21.01 2.53
N GLU A 113 30.30 19.94 3.26
CA GLU A 113 29.31 18.92 2.89
C GLU A 113 28.08 19.06 3.79
N ASN A 114 26.89 18.66 3.34
CA ASN A 114 25.70 18.76 4.17
C ASN A 114 25.66 17.61 5.18
N PHE A 115 25.33 17.90 6.45
CA PHE A 115 25.10 16.91 7.51
C PHE A 115 26.24 15.92 7.75
N LYS A 116 27.47 16.27 7.38
CA LYS A 116 28.62 15.39 7.53
C LYS A 116 29.23 15.62 8.91
N THR A 117 29.34 14.55 9.69
CA THR A 117 29.97 14.59 11.01
C THR A 117 31.46 14.28 10.89
N TYR A 118 32.28 15.17 11.43
CA TYR A 118 33.73 15.00 11.55
C TYR A 118 34.09 14.81 13.01
N THR A 119 34.99 13.88 13.30
CA THR A 119 35.48 13.61 14.65
C THR A 119 36.95 13.99 14.73
N VAL A 120 37.32 14.69 15.80
CA VAL A 120 38.71 15.10 16.10
C VAL A 120 39.07 14.58 17.48
N TYR A 121 40.26 14.01 17.62
CA TYR A 121 40.79 13.60 18.92
C TYR A 121 41.51 14.76 19.57
N CYS A 122 41.21 14.98 20.85
CA CYS A 122 41.92 15.89 21.72
C CYS A 122 41.77 15.42 23.16
N ASN A 123 42.90 15.25 23.86
CA ASN A 123 42.86 14.70 25.21
C ASN A 123 42.90 15.80 26.26
N SER A 124 41.93 15.82 27.17
CA SER A 124 42.05 16.68 28.34
C SER A 124 43.06 16.12 29.35
N LYS A 125 43.83 17.02 29.96
CA LYS A 125 44.88 16.68 30.94
C LYS A 125 44.31 16.43 32.34
N GLU A 126 43.17 17.04 32.63
CA GLU A 126 42.41 16.92 33.88
C GLU A 126 40.90 16.85 33.58
N LYS A 127 40.10 16.66 34.63
CA LYS A 127 38.64 16.63 34.54
C LYS A 127 38.08 18.05 34.56
N TYR A 128 37.07 18.30 33.74
CA TYR A 128 36.35 19.57 33.68
C TYR A 128 34.84 19.37 33.84
N LYS A 129 34.20 20.28 34.58
CA LYS A 129 32.74 20.35 34.77
C LYS A 129 32.05 21.12 33.65
N TYR A 130 32.73 22.11 33.07
CA TYR A 130 32.23 22.97 32.01
C TYR A 130 33.19 22.97 30.82
N PHE A 131 32.64 23.04 29.63
CA PHE A 131 33.35 23.10 28.37
C PHE A 131 32.86 24.27 27.55
N LYS A 132 33.75 24.86 26.75
CA LYS A 132 33.39 25.96 25.85
C LYS A 132 33.95 25.71 24.47
N LEU A 133 33.08 25.77 23.47
CA LEU A 133 33.45 25.87 22.07
C LEU A 133 33.47 27.35 21.67
N TRP A 134 34.58 27.81 21.13
CA TRP A 134 34.73 29.12 20.51
C TRP A 134 35.04 28.97 19.04
N ILE A 135 34.26 29.64 18.17
CA ILE A 135 34.55 29.73 16.74
C ILE A 135 35.13 31.12 16.44
N LYS A 136 36.41 31.14 16.09
CA LYS A 136 37.11 32.37 15.70
C LYS A 136 36.84 32.72 14.25
N GLU A 137 36.88 31.75 13.35
CA GLU A 137 36.80 31.98 11.91
C GLU A 137 36.32 30.74 11.14
N SER A 138 35.69 30.96 9.97
CA SER A 138 35.32 29.93 8.99
C SER A 138 36.26 29.93 7.77
N HIS A 139 36.09 28.96 6.86
CA HIS A 139 36.88 28.92 5.62
C HIS A 139 36.69 30.15 4.72
N ASN A 140 35.53 30.82 4.79
CA ASN A 140 35.24 32.02 4.02
C ASN A 140 35.71 33.28 4.75
N THR A 141 36.92 33.71 4.43
CA THR A 141 37.52 34.92 5.01
C THR A 141 37.29 36.18 4.16
N TRP A 142 36.80 36.05 2.91
CA TRP A 142 36.62 37.16 1.96
C TRP A 142 35.34 37.01 1.11
N GLY A 143 34.34 37.88 1.31
CA GLY A 143 33.09 37.92 0.52
C GLY A 143 31.91 38.55 1.27
N TYR A 144 30.70 38.48 0.68
CA TYR A 144 29.44 39.00 1.26
C TYR A 144 28.99 38.31 2.57
N ASP A 145 29.59 37.16 2.92
CA ASP A 145 29.23 36.31 4.07
C ASP A 145 30.11 36.51 5.32
N ASP A 146 31.10 37.42 5.29
CA ASP A 146 31.73 38.02 6.49
C ASP A 146 32.11 37.04 7.64
N ARG A 147 32.84 35.94 7.36
CA ARG A 147 33.24 34.88 8.33
C ARG A 147 32.08 34.08 8.95
N LEU A 148 30.93 33.98 8.28
CA LEU A 148 29.85 33.07 8.70
C LEU A 148 30.34 31.62 8.73
N PHE A 149 30.11 30.92 9.84
CA PHE A 149 30.18 29.47 9.93
C PHE A 149 28.81 28.89 10.20
N GLN A 150 28.65 27.59 9.96
CA GLN A 150 27.47 26.85 10.35
C GLN A 150 27.78 25.42 10.78
N ILE A 151 27.27 25.04 11.95
CA ILE A 151 27.28 23.66 12.44
C ILE A 151 25.89 23.30 12.97
N SER A 152 25.50 22.07 12.71
CA SER A 152 24.20 21.52 13.11
C SER A 152 24.24 20.70 14.38
N GLU A 153 25.40 20.14 14.73
CA GLU A 153 25.57 19.45 16.01
C GLU A 153 27.04 19.50 16.43
N PHE A 154 27.27 19.62 17.72
CA PHE A 154 28.56 19.56 18.38
C PHE A 154 28.43 18.55 19.52
N ALA A 155 29.33 17.59 19.60
CA ALA A 155 29.35 16.63 20.69
C ALA A 155 30.75 16.52 21.27
N LEU A 156 30.84 16.43 22.59
CA LEU A 156 32.07 16.10 23.28
C LEU A 156 32.16 14.58 23.42
N LEU A 157 33.35 14.03 23.24
CA LEU A 157 33.64 12.63 23.47
C LEU A 157 34.25 12.51 24.87
N PRO A 158 33.47 12.12 25.90
CA PRO A 158 34.02 11.96 27.24
C PRO A 158 35.11 10.89 27.25
N ALA A 159 35.89 10.80 28.33
CA ALA A 159 36.88 9.75 28.52
C ALA A 159 36.98 9.41 30.01
N ALA A 160 37.32 8.15 30.32
CA ALA A 160 37.56 7.75 31.70
C ALA A 160 38.91 8.26 32.23
N GLN A 161 39.83 8.54 31.31
CA GLN A 161 41.22 8.86 31.58
C GLN A 161 41.69 10.11 30.84
N GLY A 162 42.54 10.89 31.50
CA GLY A 162 43.26 12.00 30.88
C GLY A 162 44.60 11.55 30.31
N MET A 163 45.11 12.30 29.33
CA MET A 163 46.43 12.08 28.76
C MET A 163 47.33 13.29 29.03
N THR A 164 48.55 13.01 29.46
CA THR A 164 49.58 14.02 29.74
C THR A 164 50.90 13.59 29.13
N LEU A 165 51.78 14.54 28.81
CA LEU A 165 53.13 14.22 28.38
C LEU A 165 54.00 13.87 29.59
N ALA A 166 54.58 12.68 29.64
CA ALA A 166 55.55 12.27 30.65
C ALA A 166 56.99 12.68 30.28
N SER A 167 57.33 12.63 28.99
CA SER A 167 58.63 13.10 28.48
C SER A 167 58.59 13.36 26.97
N GLY A 168 59.52 14.17 26.47
CA GLY A 168 59.64 14.55 25.06
C GLY A 168 59.36 16.03 24.84
N ASP A 169 59.08 16.42 23.59
CA ASP A 169 58.75 17.81 23.26
C ASP A 169 57.32 18.15 23.71
N ALA A 170 57.17 19.25 24.46
CA ALA A 170 55.88 19.70 24.98
C ALA A 170 54.84 19.97 23.89
N LYS A 171 55.29 20.41 22.71
CA LYS A 171 54.44 20.73 21.56
C LYS A 171 53.85 19.49 20.87
N ALA A 172 54.19 18.29 21.33
CA ALA A 172 53.51 17.10 20.88
C ALA A 172 52.08 17.01 21.45
N MET A 173 51.81 17.59 22.63
CA MET A 173 50.50 17.50 23.31
C MET A 173 50.20 18.77 24.11
N ASP A 174 50.46 19.94 23.55
CA ASP A 174 50.15 21.21 24.21
C ASP A 174 48.71 21.67 23.92
N GLY A 175 48.04 21.03 22.95
CA GLY A 175 46.70 21.39 22.51
C GLY A 175 46.73 22.51 21.47
N GLU A 176 47.87 22.86 20.88
CA GLU A 176 48.03 23.98 19.96
C GLU A 176 48.57 23.51 18.59
N THR A 177 47.66 23.25 17.66
CA THR A 177 48.01 22.74 16.32
C THR A 177 48.85 23.72 15.49
N GLY A 178 48.85 25.01 15.84
CA GLY A 178 49.67 26.05 15.24
C GLY A 178 51.13 26.06 15.69
N GLN A 179 51.48 25.31 16.73
CA GLN A 179 52.87 25.06 17.13
C GLN A 179 53.32 23.69 16.62
N LYS A 180 54.62 23.38 16.70
CA LYS A 180 55.16 22.13 16.17
C LYS A 180 56.32 21.54 16.98
N TRP A 181 56.22 20.25 17.27
CA TRP A 181 57.35 19.40 17.63
C TRP A 181 58.11 19.04 16.36
N GLU A 182 59.39 19.42 16.28
CA GLU A 182 60.22 19.22 15.09
C GLU A 182 61.66 18.85 15.43
N GLY A 183 62.34 18.13 14.53
CA GLY A 183 63.74 17.76 14.71
C GLY A 183 64.22 16.64 13.79
N ASN A 184 65.50 16.30 13.88
CA ASN A 184 66.05 15.14 13.18
C ASN A 184 65.65 13.84 13.89
N THR A 185 65.07 12.90 13.14
CA THR A 185 64.74 11.54 13.56
C THR A 185 66.00 10.71 13.90
N PRO A 186 65.94 9.79 14.88
CA PRO A 186 64.75 9.41 15.64
C PRO A 186 64.37 10.41 16.73
N GLN A 187 63.07 10.60 16.91
CA GLN A 187 62.47 11.50 17.91
C GLN A 187 61.43 10.71 18.68
N ASN A 188 61.29 10.95 20.00
CA ASN A 188 60.32 10.22 20.80
C ASN A 188 59.63 11.07 21.85
N VAL A 189 58.38 10.72 22.12
CA VAL A 189 57.55 11.25 23.21
C VAL A 189 56.96 10.08 23.99
N VAL A 190 56.75 10.29 25.29
CA VAL A 190 56.03 9.35 26.15
C VAL A 190 54.80 10.05 26.69
N VAL A 191 53.63 9.50 26.37
CA VAL A 191 52.34 9.92 26.90
C VAL A 191 52.00 9.07 28.12
N LYS A 192 51.53 9.69 29.19
CA LYS A 192 51.04 9.05 30.40
C LYS A 192 49.53 9.25 30.52
N ALA A 193 48.80 8.15 30.54
CA ALA A 193 47.39 8.11 30.91
C ALA A 193 47.22 8.23 32.43
N SER A 194 46.15 8.87 32.89
CA SER A 194 45.84 8.97 34.32
C SER A 194 45.61 7.60 34.98
N GLN A 195 45.20 6.61 34.19
CA GLN A 195 45.10 5.20 34.56
C GLN A 195 45.44 4.29 33.36
N PRO A 196 45.81 3.01 33.58
CA PRO A 196 46.02 2.06 32.49
C PRO A 196 44.79 1.95 31.59
N CYS A 197 44.97 2.08 30.28
CA CYS A 197 43.89 2.03 29.28
C CYS A 197 44.35 1.20 28.06
N LEU A 198 43.44 0.76 27.19
CA LEU A 198 43.75 0.16 25.89
C LEU A 198 43.88 1.25 24.84
N LEU A 199 45.00 1.30 24.12
CA LEU A 199 45.16 2.21 22.99
C LEU A 199 44.44 1.65 21.76
N LEU A 200 43.39 2.32 21.29
CA LEU A 200 42.61 1.91 20.11
C LEU A 200 43.03 2.66 18.84
N GLY A 201 43.64 3.84 19.00
CA GLY A 201 44.11 4.63 17.89
C GLY A 201 44.81 5.91 18.34
N TYR A 202 45.35 6.65 17.39
CA TYR A 202 45.97 7.95 17.63
C TYR A 202 45.79 8.87 16.41
N GLN A 203 45.86 10.16 16.67
CA GLN A 203 45.84 11.25 15.71
C GLN A 203 47.21 11.90 15.67
N PHE A 204 47.75 12.10 14.46
CA PHE A 204 48.84 13.04 14.21
C PHE A 204 48.32 14.22 13.42
N THR A 205 48.48 15.43 13.94
CA THR A 205 48.22 16.67 13.22
C THR A 205 49.51 17.16 12.57
N THR A 206 49.50 17.47 11.29
CA THR A 206 50.70 17.99 10.59
C THR A 206 51.12 19.37 11.09
N GLY A 207 52.37 19.76 10.84
CA GLY A 207 52.87 21.07 11.24
C GLY A 207 52.19 22.22 10.49
N ASN A 208 52.29 23.43 11.05
CA ASN A 208 51.63 24.63 10.54
C ASN A 208 52.20 25.20 9.22
N ASP A 209 53.35 24.73 8.75
CA ASP A 209 54.03 25.15 7.52
C ASP A 209 54.41 23.98 6.60
N ASN A 210 53.77 22.82 6.79
CA ASN A 210 53.99 21.62 6.00
C ASN A 210 53.81 21.83 4.49
N SER A 211 52.86 22.68 4.07
CA SER A 211 52.63 22.99 2.65
C SER A 211 53.78 23.75 2.00
N GLU A 212 54.62 24.43 2.78
CA GLU A 212 55.82 25.15 2.30
C GLU A 212 57.08 24.28 2.48
N HIS A 213 57.02 23.31 3.38
CA HIS A 213 58.13 22.47 3.79
C HIS A 213 57.80 20.98 3.61
N HIS A 214 57.67 20.60 2.34
CA HIS A 214 57.30 19.25 1.92
C HIS A 214 58.21 18.15 2.50
N GLY A 215 57.62 16.97 2.75
CA GLY A 215 58.35 15.78 3.16
C GLY A 215 58.74 15.74 4.65
N ARG A 216 58.21 16.63 5.50
CA ARG A 216 58.50 16.61 6.94
C ARG A 216 57.50 15.82 7.78
N ASN A 217 56.52 15.18 7.15
CA ASN A 217 55.60 14.27 7.84
C ASN A 217 56.31 13.01 8.38
N PRO A 218 55.85 12.44 9.51
CA PRO A 218 56.24 11.11 9.95
C PRO A 218 56.03 10.06 8.83
N LYS A 219 57.07 9.29 8.54
CA LYS A 219 57.04 8.20 7.55
C LYS A 219 57.15 6.83 8.20
N ASP A 220 58.06 6.72 9.16
CA ASP A 220 58.35 5.50 9.90
C ASP A 220 58.24 5.80 11.40
N TRP A 221 57.43 5.03 12.12
CA TRP A 221 57.34 5.16 13.57
C TRP A 221 56.85 3.88 14.24
N LYS A 222 57.08 3.82 15.54
CA LYS A 222 56.68 2.71 16.42
C LYS A 222 55.92 3.26 17.62
N VAL A 223 54.84 2.59 18.00
CA VAL A 223 54.05 2.89 19.20
C VAL A 223 54.19 1.73 20.16
N GLU A 224 54.54 2.02 21.41
CA GLU A 224 54.81 1.01 22.43
C GLU A 224 54.07 1.33 23.74
N GLY A 225 53.57 0.30 24.43
CA GLY A 225 52.93 0.43 25.74
C GLY A 225 53.82 -0.07 26.87
N SER A 226 53.76 0.58 28.03
CA SER A 226 54.45 0.16 29.27
C SER A 226 53.67 0.54 30.53
N ASN A 227 53.85 -0.23 31.60
CA ASN A 227 53.33 0.10 32.94
C ASN A 227 54.44 0.48 33.94
N ASP A 228 55.71 0.32 33.58
CA ASP A 228 56.87 0.59 34.44
C ASP A 228 57.93 1.51 33.79
N GLN A 229 57.69 1.94 32.54
CA GLN A 229 58.57 2.75 31.68
C GLN A 229 59.91 2.09 31.31
N THR A 230 60.14 0.83 31.68
CA THR A 230 61.36 0.07 31.39
C THR A 230 61.10 -1.08 30.41
N ASN A 231 60.01 -1.81 30.59
CA ASN A 231 59.56 -2.89 29.73
C ASN A 231 58.48 -2.35 28.77
N TRP A 232 58.77 -2.40 27.47
CA TRP A 232 57.92 -1.83 26.43
C TRP A 232 57.44 -2.91 25.47
N THR A 233 56.12 -2.95 25.25
CA THR A 233 55.47 -3.84 24.29
C THR A 233 55.10 -3.05 23.05
N VAL A 234 55.44 -3.53 21.85
CA VAL A 234 55.05 -2.89 20.60
C VAL A 234 53.54 -3.06 20.36
N LEU A 235 52.83 -1.95 20.15
CA LEU A 235 51.39 -1.91 19.87
C LEU A 235 51.09 -1.57 18.42
N ASP A 236 51.94 -0.76 17.79
CA ASP A 236 51.83 -0.46 16.36
C ASP A 236 53.21 -0.19 15.76
N THR A 237 53.34 -0.46 14.47
CA THR A 237 54.52 -0.13 13.67
C THR A 237 54.07 0.29 12.30
N LYS A 238 54.41 1.52 11.91
CA LYS A 238 54.20 2.01 10.55
C LYS A 238 55.55 2.20 9.87
N THR A 239 55.65 1.68 8.65
CA THR A 239 56.85 1.81 7.81
C THR A 239 56.44 2.32 6.44
N SER A 240 57.17 3.29 5.90
CA SER A 240 56.94 3.89 4.59
C SER A 240 55.50 4.38 4.39
N ASN A 241 54.92 5.01 5.42
CA ASN A 241 53.58 5.56 5.32
C ASN A 241 53.52 6.67 4.25
N THR A 242 52.48 6.63 3.42
CA THR A 242 52.19 7.63 2.37
C THR A 242 50.84 8.32 2.56
N VAL A 243 50.10 8.03 3.64
CA VAL A 243 48.75 8.56 3.88
C VAL A 243 48.78 10.06 4.20
N MET A 244 49.79 10.52 4.96
CA MET A 244 49.89 11.91 5.40
C MET A 244 50.38 12.82 4.27
N GLN A 245 49.53 13.72 3.81
CA GLN A 245 49.85 14.74 2.82
C GLN A 245 50.45 15.99 3.49
N ASP A 246 51.22 16.78 2.74
CA ASP A 246 51.83 18.03 3.18
C ASP A 246 50.82 19.18 3.25
N LYS A 247 49.78 19.02 4.10
CA LYS A 247 48.80 20.05 4.46
C LYS A 247 49.19 20.68 5.79
N ASN A 248 48.81 21.93 6.04
CA ASN A 248 49.05 22.58 7.32
C ASN A 248 47.99 22.15 8.35
N CYS A 249 48.41 21.92 9.59
CA CYS A 249 47.54 21.67 10.74
C CYS A 249 46.46 20.59 10.52
N TYR A 250 46.72 19.61 9.66
CA TYR A 250 45.72 18.64 9.22
C TYR A 250 45.81 17.34 10.03
N PRO A 251 44.72 16.90 10.67
CA PRO A 251 44.71 15.67 11.46
C PRO A 251 44.63 14.41 10.58
N TYR A 252 45.47 13.42 10.89
CA TYR A 252 45.44 12.07 10.32
C TYR A 252 45.26 11.02 11.42
N PHE A 253 44.38 10.06 11.18
CA PHE A 253 43.97 9.07 12.17
C PHE A 253 44.53 7.69 11.84
N PHE A 254 45.01 6.98 12.86
CA PHE A 254 45.58 5.65 12.74
C PHE A 254 44.96 4.71 13.78
N GLU A 255 44.42 3.59 13.33
CA GLU A 255 43.90 2.54 14.22
C GLU A 255 45.03 1.66 14.76
N VAL A 256 44.91 1.25 16.02
CA VAL A 256 45.79 0.28 16.70
C VAL A 256 44.97 -0.99 16.96
N THR A 257 45.24 -2.04 16.19
CA THR A 257 44.46 -3.29 16.23
C THR A 257 45.09 -4.39 17.09
N SER A 258 46.35 -4.23 17.51
CA SER A 258 47.07 -5.27 18.25
C SER A 258 46.99 -5.14 19.77
N ALA A 259 46.46 -4.02 20.28
CA ALA A 259 46.36 -3.75 21.70
C ALA A 259 45.33 -4.68 22.38
N SER A 260 45.83 -5.63 23.16
CA SER A 260 45.03 -6.58 23.98
C SER A 260 45.29 -6.44 25.47
N VAL A 261 46.32 -5.66 25.83
CA VAL A 261 46.68 -5.27 27.18
C VAL A 261 46.72 -3.76 27.17
N GLY A 262 46.16 -3.15 28.19
CA GLY A 262 46.26 -1.71 28.33
C GLY A 262 47.40 -1.28 29.26
N TYR A 263 47.89 -0.08 29.00
CA TYR A 263 49.12 0.45 29.56
C TYR A 263 48.89 1.86 30.09
N GLN A 264 49.67 2.24 31.10
CA GLN A 264 49.67 3.61 31.62
C GLN A 264 50.55 4.55 30.80
N TYR A 265 51.60 4.03 30.15
CA TYR A 265 52.56 4.81 29.38
C TYR A 265 52.59 4.34 27.92
N TYR A 266 52.63 5.31 27.00
CA TYR A 266 52.71 5.08 25.56
C TYR A 266 53.86 5.85 24.95
N ARG A 267 54.81 5.15 24.36
CA ARG A 267 55.96 5.76 23.67
C ARG A 267 55.72 5.76 22.18
N PHE A 268 55.78 6.95 21.59
CA PHE A 268 55.79 7.15 20.15
C PHE A 268 57.22 7.48 19.73
N THR A 269 57.82 6.62 18.91
CA THR A 269 59.16 6.82 18.35
C THR A 269 59.06 7.02 16.85
N VAL A 270 59.22 8.25 16.38
CA VAL A 270 59.31 8.58 14.95
C VAL A 270 60.74 8.35 14.50
N SER A 271 60.95 7.36 13.63
CA SER A 271 62.27 6.92 13.16
C SER A 271 62.62 7.38 11.74
N GLY A 272 61.67 7.95 11.00
CA GLY A 272 61.90 8.47 9.64
C GLY A 272 60.87 9.52 9.22
N ALA A 273 61.31 10.48 8.40
CA ALA A 273 60.46 11.50 7.78
C ALA A 273 60.28 11.23 6.29
N ALA A 274 59.20 11.74 5.69
CA ALA A 274 58.83 11.44 4.30
C ALA A 274 59.92 11.79 3.26
N GLY A 275 60.59 12.92 3.43
CA GLY A 275 61.59 13.48 2.52
C GLY A 275 63.04 13.45 3.04
N GLY A 276 63.32 12.79 4.17
CA GLY A 276 64.65 12.75 4.76
C GLY A 276 64.66 12.40 6.25
N THR A 277 65.49 13.09 7.04
CA THR A 277 65.61 12.85 8.48
C THR A 277 64.87 13.87 9.35
N TYR A 278 64.56 15.05 8.83
CA TYR A 278 63.94 16.13 9.61
C TYR A 278 62.40 16.05 9.52
N PHE A 279 61.73 15.90 10.66
CA PHE A 279 60.28 15.77 10.75
C PHE A 279 59.66 16.93 11.55
N GLN A 280 58.35 17.15 11.36
CA GLN A 280 57.56 18.07 12.17
C GLN A 280 56.12 17.58 12.34
N MET A 281 55.51 17.90 13.49
CA MET A 281 54.13 17.54 13.82
C MET A 281 53.52 18.59 14.76
N GLY A 282 52.26 18.94 14.52
CA GLY A 282 51.55 19.97 15.27
C GLY A 282 50.88 19.50 16.55
N GLU A 283 50.34 18.28 16.58
CA GLU A 283 49.69 17.72 17.78
C GLU A 283 49.60 16.19 17.69
N LEU A 284 49.65 15.52 18.84
CA LEU A 284 49.37 14.10 19.06
C LEU A 284 48.18 13.98 20.01
N ALA A 285 47.15 13.26 19.60
CA ALA A 285 46.05 12.86 20.47
C ALA A 285 45.81 11.36 20.38
N LEU A 286 45.38 10.74 21.48
CA LEU A 286 45.16 9.31 21.59
C LEU A 286 43.66 9.02 21.71
N LYS A 287 43.21 7.95 21.07
CA LYS A 287 41.92 7.33 21.35
C LYS A 287 42.17 6.09 22.18
N ALA A 288 41.59 6.04 23.37
CA ALA A 288 41.87 4.98 24.30
C ALA A 288 40.62 4.59 25.09
N GLU A 289 40.46 3.30 25.33
CA GLU A 289 39.37 2.76 26.12
C GLU A 289 39.89 2.37 27.49
N ASP A 290 39.11 2.63 28.54
CA ASP A 290 39.50 2.26 29.89
C ASP A 290 39.67 0.75 30.04
N ILE A 291 40.74 0.28 30.70
CA ILE A 291 40.75 -1.10 31.22
C ILE A 291 40.01 -1.06 32.54
N HIS A 292 38.70 -1.05 32.49
CA HIS A 292 37.90 -1.30 33.66
C HIS A 292 37.48 -2.77 33.65
N ALA A 293 37.36 -3.34 34.84
CA ALA A 293 36.54 -4.52 34.97
C ALA A 293 35.12 -4.11 34.54
N HIS A 294 34.61 -4.72 33.47
CA HIS A 294 33.25 -4.44 33.05
C HIS A 294 32.30 -4.77 34.20
N ASN A 295 31.61 -3.74 34.69
CA ASN A 295 30.46 -3.92 35.56
C ASN A 295 29.22 -3.82 34.68
N TYR A 296 28.58 -4.96 34.43
CA TYR A 296 27.44 -5.03 33.55
C TYR A 296 26.14 -4.88 34.34
N VAL A 297 25.29 -3.95 33.91
CA VAL A 297 23.92 -3.77 34.43
C VAL A 297 23.00 -3.84 33.23
N ASP A 298 21.98 -4.72 33.32
CA ASP A 298 21.00 -4.98 32.24
C ASP A 298 21.63 -5.27 30.87
N GLY A 299 22.77 -5.97 30.88
CA GLY A 299 23.47 -6.41 29.67
C GLY A 299 24.37 -5.38 29.02
N TYR A 300 24.63 -4.26 29.68
CA TYR A 300 25.54 -3.23 29.18
C TYR A 300 26.53 -2.81 30.25
N CYS A 301 27.75 -2.48 29.85
CA CYS A 301 28.75 -2.04 30.79
C CYS A 301 28.40 -0.64 31.31
N THR A 302 28.38 -0.43 32.63
CA THR A 302 28.06 0.86 33.22
C THR A 302 29.09 1.95 32.90
N ILE A 303 30.28 1.58 32.44
CA ILE A 303 31.38 2.50 32.13
C ILE A 303 31.46 2.75 30.63
N CYS A 304 31.68 1.72 29.80
CA CYS A 304 31.85 1.89 28.35
C CYS A 304 30.62 1.56 27.50
N HIS A 305 29.52 1.09 28.11
CA HIS A 305 28.24 0.78 27.44
C HIS A 305 28.32 -0.28 26.34
N ARG A 306 29.45 -0.98 26.23
CA ARG A 306 29.52 -2.18 25.40
C ARG A 306 28.50 -3.20 25.90
N PRO A 307 27.83 -3.89 24.96
CA PRO A 307 26.97 -5.00 25.33
C PRO A 307 27.82 -6.06 26.02
N ASP A 308 27.31 -6.62 27.12
CA ASP A 308 27.93 -7.72 27.83
C ASP A 308 27.79 -9.00 26.99
N PRO A 309 28.90 -9.59 26.49
CA PRO A 309 28.84 -10.82 25.71
C PRO A 309 28.27 -12.01 26.49
N ALA A 310 28.22 -11.94 27.83
CA ALA A 310 27.69 -12.97 28.72
C ALA A 310 26.25 -12.71 29.20
N TYR A 311 25.62 -11.59 28.81
CA TYR A 311 24.26 -11.24 29.26
C TYR A 311 23.22 -12.29 28.87
N MET A 312 23.38 -12.83 27.67
CA MET A 312 22.59 -13.94 27.17
C MET A 312 23.53 -15.07 26.79
N THR A 313 23.02 -16.28 26.89
CA THR A 313 23.71 -17.48 26.42
C THR A 313 23.08 -17.97 25.13
N VAL A 314 23.90 -18.44 24.19
CA VAL A 314 23.40 -19.19 23.05
C VAL A 314 22.82 -20.53 23.52
N ASN A 315 21.73 -20.95 22.89
CA ASN A 315 21.16 -22.27 23.13
C ASN A 315 21.99 -23.37 22.45
N THR A 316 21.58 -24.63 22.59
CA THR A 316 22.27 -25.80 22.01
C THR A 316 22.33 -25.80 20.48
N GLU A 317 21.49 -24.99 19.81
CA GLU A 317 21.45 -24.83 18.36
C GLU A 317 22.32 -23.67 17.88
N GLY A 318 22.96 -22.93 18.81
CA GLY A 318 23.79 -21.76 18.49
C GLY A 318 23.00 -20.47 18.26
N PHE A 319 21.79 -20.35 18.79
CA PHE A 319 20.93 -19.16 18.68
C PHE A 319 20.76 -18.44 20.03
N TYR A 320 20.75 -17.11 19.99
CA TYR A 320 20.19 -16.29 21.06
C TYR A 320 18.66 -16.26 20.95
N GLU A 321 17.96 -16.47 22.06
CA GLU A 321 16.49 -16.49 22.10
C GLU A 321 15.95 -15.14 22.56
N LEU A 322 15.29 -14.42 21.66
CA LEU A 322 14.85 -13.04 21.86
C LEU A 322 13.34 -13.00 22.12
N GLY A 323 12.96 -12.80 23.39
CA GLY A 323 11.56 -12.72 23.83
C GLY A 323 11.12 -11.32 24.26
N THR A 324 12.03 -10.34 24.26
CA THR A 324 11.75 -8.95 24.68
C THR A 324 12.48 -7.93 23.80
N ALA A 325 11.97 -6.70 23.73
CA ALA A 325 12.62 -5.60 23.02
C ALA A 325 14.04 -5.29 23.55
N ALA A 326 14.27 -5.44 24.86
CA ALA A 326 15.58 -5.25 25.47
C ALA A 326 16.61 -6.28 24.98
N GLN A 327 16.22 -7.55 24.87
CA GLN A 327 17.08 -8.60 24.32
C GLN A 327 17.38 -8.37 22.83
N MET A 328 16.39 -7.94 22.04
CA MET A 328 16.59 -7.57 20.64
C MET A 328 17.57 -6.39 20.50
N LYS A 329 17.45 -5.38 21.36
CA LYS A 329 18.36 -4.22 21.39
C LYS A 329 19.78 -4.61 21.78
N TRP A 330 19.94 -5.48 22.78
CA TRP A 330 21.24 -6.03 23.18
C TRP A 330 21.88 -6.81 22.03
N TRP A 331 21.13 -7.70 21.39
CA TRP A 331 21.62 -8.51 20.29
C TRP A 331 22.05 -7.65 19.09
N SER A 332 21.26 -6.63 18.74
CA SER A 332 21.64 -5.68 17.69
C SER A 332 22.91 -4.91 18.06
N ALA A 333 23.06 -4.51 19.33
CA ALA A 333 24.28 -3.88 19.83
C ALA A 333 25.51 -4.81 19.74
N MET A 334 25.35 -6.11 20.03
CA MET A 334 26.43 -7.11 19.85
C MET A 334 26.91 -7.18 18.39
N VAL A 335 25.98 -7.17 17.44
CA VAL A 335 26.31 -7.10 16.00
C VAL A 335 27.09 -5.83 15.69
N ALA A 336 26.63 -4.68 16.21
CA ALA A 336 27.30 -3.39 16.01
C ALA A 336 28.70 -3.32 16.65
N ASP A 337 28.94 -4.05 17.75
CA ASP A 337 30.23 -4.13 18.44
C ASP A 337 31.24 -5.09 17.74
N GLY A 338 30.82 -5.80 16.70
CA GLY A 338 31.70 -6.63 15.85
C GLY A 338 31.38 -8.12 15.86
N HIS A 339 30.38 -8.57 16.63
CA HIS A 339 29.93 -9.96 16.63
C HIS A 339 28.96 -10.25 15.48
N ALA A 340 29.34 -9.92 14.24
CA ALA A 340 28.45 -9.90 13.07
C ALA A 340 27.80 -11.25 12.68
N ASN A 341 28.40 -12.38 13.08
CA ASN A 341 28.00 -13.73 12.65
C ASN A 341 27.10 -14.46 13.67
N ILE A 342 26.65 -13.80 14.73
CA ILE A 342 25.80 -14.42 15.76
C ILE A 342 24.39 -14.71 15.23
N ASN A 343 23.78 -15.82 15.66
CA ASN A 343 22.42 -16.17 15.27
C ASN A 343 21.41 -15.79 16.35
N ALA A 344 20.20 -15.41 15.95
CA ALA A 344 19.10 -15.14 16.86
C ALA A 344 17.78 -15.73 16.37
N LYS A 345 16.92 -16.11 17.31
CA LYS A 345 15.54 -16.48 17.02
C LYS A 345 14.56 -15.79 17.95
N LEU A 346 13.42 -15.34 17.41
CA LEU A 346 12.36 -14.78 18.22
C LEU A 346 11.62 -15.89 18.98
N THR A 347 11.16 -15.57 20.20
CA THR A 347 10.29 -16.45 21.00
C THR A 347 8.95 -15.81 21.34
N ALA A 348 8.73 -14.57 20.90
CA ALA A 348 7.51 -13.80 21.06
C ALA A 348 7.42 -12.71 19.98
N ASP A 349 6.23 -12.18 19.77
CA ASP A 349 6.04 -10.95 19.01
C ASP A 349 6.65 -9.78 19.79
N LEU A 350 7.39 -8.91 19.11
CA LEU A 350 8.13 -7.81 19.72
C LEU A 350 7.71 -6.46 19.15
N GLU A 351 7.56 -5.48 20.05
CA GLU A 351 7.32 -4.07 19.72
C GLU A 351 8.60 -3.26 19.97
N LEU A 352 9.10 -2.60 18.94
CA LEU A 352 10.31 -1.77 19.00
C LEU A 352 9.96 -0.29 18.88
N ASP A 353 10.57 0.52 19.75
CA ASP A 353 10.42 1.97 19.73
C ASP A 353 11.38 2.63 18.73
N LYS A 354 11.30 3.96 18.61
CA LYS A 354 12.16 4.77 17.74
C LYS A 354 13.64 4.78 18.11
N ASN A 355 14.00 4.29 19.29
CA ASN A 355 15.38 4.22 19.78
C ASN A 355 16.02 2.85 19.52
N PHE A 356 15.38 2.03 18.68
CA PHE A 356 15.89 0.75 18.26
C PHE A 356 17.21 0.91 17.49
N VAL A 357 18.23 0.17 17.92
CA VAL A 357 19.51 0.08 17.22
C VAL A 357 19.30 -0.79 16.00
N LEU A 358 19.43 -0.23 14.79
CA LEU A 358 19.27 -0.99 13.56
C LEU A 358 20.35 -2.07 13.44
N VAL A 359 19.98 -3.22 12.87
CA VAL A 359 20.86 -4.39 12.84
C VAL A 359 21.91 -4.23 11.74
N GLY A 360 23.18 -4.29 12.13
CA GLY A 360 24.33 -4.15 11.24
C GLY A 360 24.70 -2.70 10.94
N THR A 361 25.99 -2.48 10.69
CA THR A 361 26.56 -1.16 10.35
C THR A 361 27.41 -1.25 9.10
N GLU A 362 27.93 -0.12 8.59
CA GLU A 362 28.88 -0.13 7.47
C GLU A 362 30.12 -0.97 7.80
N LYS A 363 30.63 -0.84 9.03
CA LYS A 363 31.83 -1.55 9.49
C LYS A 363 31.53 -3.02 9.84
N HIS A 364 30.37 -3.28 10.44
CA HIS A 364 29.97 -4.61 10.93
C HIS A 364 28.62 -5.00 10.33
N LYS A 365 28.64 -5.43 9.06
CA LYS A 365 27.45 -5.90 8.34
C LYS A 365 26.99 -7.22 8.92
N TYR A 366 25.70 -7.37 9.21
CA TYR A 366 25.17 -8.60 9.81
C TYR A 366 25.28 -9.78 8.84
N ALA A 367 25.75 -10.93 9.33
CA ALA A 367 26.09 -12.10 8.54
C ALA A 367 25.60 -13.43 9.17
N GLY A 368 24.84 -13.36 10.27
CA GLY A 368 24.25 -14.52 10.94
C GLY A 368 22.89 -14.95 10.38
N THR A 369 22.26 -15.91 11.06
CA THR A 369 20.88 -16.34 10.84
C THR A 369 19.94 -15.70 11.84
N PHE A 370 18.95 -14.94 11.35
CA PHE A 370 17.83 -14.42 12.15
C PHE A 370 16.55 -15.19 11.82
N ASP A 371 16.00 -15.91 12.79
CA ASP A 371 14.79 -16.71 12.63
C ASP A 371 13.62 -16.10 13.43
N GLY A 372 12.66 -15.51 12.75
CA GLY A 372 11.47 -14.95 13.38
C GLY A 372 10.54 -16.01 13.97
N GLN A 373 10.70 -17.30 13.66
CA GLN A 373 9.85 -18.39 14.18
C GLN A 373 8.34 -18.20 13.95
N GLY A 374 7.95 -17.36 12.99
CA GLY A 374 6.58 -16.97 12.70
C GLY A 374 6.09 -15.74 13.48
N HIS A 375 6.92 -15.17 14.35
CA HIS A 375 6.61 -13.99 15.14
C HIS A 375 6.66 -12.68 14.33
N THR A 376 5.98 -11.69 14.86
CA THR A 376 5.95 -10.32 14.33
C THR A 376 6.93 -9.42 15.08
N LEU A 377 7.73 -8.68 14.31
CA LEU A 377 8.51 -7.54 14.79
C LEU A 377 7.82 -6.26 14.34
N THR A 378 7.14 -5.59 15.26
CA THR A 378 6.53 -4.28 14.99
C THR A 378 7.57 -3.20 15.26
N VAL A 379 7.86 -2.39 14.24
CA VAL A 379 8.91 -1.36 14.29
C VAL A 379 8.31 0.03 14.22
N ASN A 380 8.96 1.01 14.84
CA ASN A 380 8.64 2.44 14.69
C ASN A 380 9.93 3.21 14.40
N ILE A 381 10.55 2.91 13.26
CA ILE A 381 11.90 3.40 12.92
C ILE A 381 11.80 4.77 12.27
N VAL A 382 12.65 5.70 12.71
CA VAL A 382 12.89 6.97 12.03
C VAL A 382 14.34 7.00 11.57
N GLY A 383 14.53 7.00 10.26
CA GLY A 383 15.82 7.00 9.59
C GLY A 383 16.61 8.27 9.80
N THR A 384 17.92 8.11 9.95
CA THR A 384 18.90 9.21 10.01
C THR A 384 19.85 9.23 8.81
N GLY A 385 19.64 8.33 7.84
CA GLY A 385 20.47 8.21 6.64
C GLY A 385 20.03 7.07 5.72
N GLN A 386 20.82 6.83 4.68
CA GLN A 386 20.51 5.85 3.63
C GLN A 386 20.35 4.43 4.22
N GLY A 387 19.53 3.59 3.59
CA GLY A 387 19.33 2.20 4.03
C GLY A 387 18.54 2.06 5.32
N THR A 388 17.59 2.97 5.55
CA THR A 388 16.72 2.92 6.74
C THR A 388 15.82 1.68 6.66
N ALA A 389 16.08 0.71 7.54
CA ALA A 389 15.32 -0.53 7.70
C ALA A 389 15.70 -1.21 9.03
N PRO A 390 14.89 -2.13 9.58
CA PRO A 390 15.24 -2.89 10.79
C PRO A 390 16.60 -3.61 10.68
N PHE A 391 16.88 -4.21 9.52
CA PHE A 391 18.20 -4.70 9.14
C PHE A 391 18.87 -3.68 8.24
N HIS A 392 19.69 -2.81 8.82
CA HIS A 392 20.30 -1.71 8.11
C HIS A 392 21.30 -2.20 7.06
N ARG A 393 22.25 -3.07 7.45
CA ARG A 393 23.25 -3.64 6.54
C ARG A 393 23.53 -5.12 6.79
N THR A 394 23.50 -5.89 5.72
CA THR A 394 23.72 -7.35 5.75
C THR A 394 24.75 -7.79 4.72
N ASN A 395 25.56 -8.80 5.06
CA ASN A 395 26.43 -9.50 4.12
C ASN A 395 26.51 -10.99 4.49
N GLY A 396 25.92 -11.87 3.70
CA GLY A 396 25.87 -13.31 4.01
C GLY A 396 24.79 -13.69 5.04
N ALA A 397 23.88 -12.78 5.37
CA ALA A 397 22.82 -13.05 6.34
C ALA A 397 21.73 -13.97 5.79
N THR A 398 21.11 -14.75 6.67
CA THR A 398 19.83 -15.43 6.41
C THR A 398 18.78 -14.88 7.35
N ILE A 399 17.72 -14.28 6.81
CA ILE A 399 16.58 -13.79 7.59
C ILE A 399 15.36 -14.59 7.18
N ARG A 400 14.68 -15.21 8.14
CA ARG A 400 13.56 -16.11 7.82
C ARG A 400 12.42 -16.12 8.83
N ASN A 401 11.25 -16.60 8.40
CA ASN A 401 10.06 -16.81 9.25
C ASN A 401 9.62 -15.55 10.02
N LEU A 402 9.68 -14.37 9.40
CA LEU A 402 9.55 -13.10 10.12
C LEU A 402 8.47 -12.23 9.48
N THR A 403 7.56 -11.71 10.30
CA THR A 403 6.66 -10.63 9.88
C THR A 403 7.17 -9.29 10.39
N ILE A 404 7.27 -8.27 9.54
CA ILE A 404 7.50 -6.89 9.96
C ILE A 404 6.20 -6.09 9.89
N ALA A 405 5.87 -5.40 10.98
CA ALA A 405 4.73 -4.49 11.07
C ALA A 405 5.16 -3.10 11.56
N GLY A 406 4.23 -2.16 11.68
CA GLY A 406 4.50 -0.81 12.19
C GLY A 406 4.92 0.17 11.10
N THR A 407 5.85 1.07 11.41
CA THR A 407 6.27 2.17 10.54
C THR A 407 7.79 2.23 10.35
N VAL A 408 8.21 2.47 9.11
CA VAL A 408 9.59 2.83 8.75
C VAL A 408 9.53 4.19 8.06
N THR A 409 10.04 5.22 8.73
CA THR A 409 9.99 6.60 8.26
C THR A 409 11.38 7.04 7.84
N ALA A 410 11.47 7.58 6.63
CA ALA A 410 12.59 8.29 6.08
C ALA A 410 12.26 9.79 5.99
N PRO A 411 12.66 10.60 6.99
CA PRO A 411 12.44 12.05 6.98
C PRO A 411 12.97 12.76 5.73
N SER A 412 12.37 13.89 5.37
CA SER A 412 12.76 14.68 4.18
C SER A 412 14.07 15.45 4.34
N ASN A 413 14.53 15.59 5.57
CA ASN A 413 15.68 16.41 5.95
C ASN A 413 16.99 15.61 6.05
N THR A 414 16.93 14.30 5.82
CA THR A 414 18.06 13.37 5.82
C THR A 414 18.19 12.68 4.47
N ASP A 415 19.41 12.26 4.11
CA ASP A 415 19.66 11.59 2.83
C ASP A 415 19.23 10.11 2.90
N ASN A 416 17.92 9.84 2.83
CA ASN A 416 17.34 8.51 3.06
C ASN A 416 17.03 7.73 1.79
N TYR A 417 18.01 7.61 0.90
CA TYR A 417 17.91 6.66 -0.21
C TYR A 417 17.84 5.22 0.31
N HIS A 418 17.23 4.31 -0.44
CA HIS A 418 17.22 2.87 -0.12
C HIS A 418 16.49 2.50 1.16
N THR A 419 15.44 3.25 1.50
CA THR A 419 14.57 2.91 2.62
C THR A 419 13.79 1.63 2.31
N ALA A 420 13.65 0.75 3.30
CA ALA A 420 12.91 -0.49 3.11
C ALA A 420 12.24 -1.01 4.37
N GLY A 421 11.24 -1.88 4.16
CA GLY A 421 10.51 -2.49 5.27
C GLY A 421 11.27 -3.59 6.02
N LEU A 422 12.29 -4.21 5.41
CA LEU A 422 13.07 -5.28 6.06
C LEU A 422 14.58 -5.04 6.02
N VAL A 423 15.18 -4.88 4.83
CA VAL A 423 16.63 -4.73 4.66
C VAL A 423 16.98 -3.48 3.87
N GLY A 424 17.81 -2.60 4.43
CA GLY A 424 18.29 -1.39 3.78
C GLY A 424 19.26 -1.72 2.66
N PHE A 425 20.46 -2.17 3.05
CA PHE A 425 21.48 -2.68 2.13
C PHE A 425 21.81 -4.15 2.38
N CYS A 426 22.02 -4.90 1.30
CA CYS A 426 22.44 -6.29 1.41
C CYS A 426 23.49 -6.72 0.38
N GLU A 427 24.32 -7.66 0.79
CA GLU A 427 25.20 -8.48 -0.05
C GLU A 427 24.97 -9.95 0.31
N ASN A 428 24.99 -10.87 -0.65
CA ASN A 428 24.97 -12.31 -0.39
C ASN A 428 23.85 -12.79 0.56
N THR A 429 22.69 -12.13 0.57
CA THR A 429 21.67 -12.27 1.63
C THR A 429 20.50 -13.12 1.17
N THR A 430 19.99 -13.95 2.08
CA THR A 430 18.83 -14.83 1.85
C THR A 430 17.65 -14.41 2.72
N LEU A 431 16.52 -14.12 2.09
CA LEU A 431 15.22 -13.87 2.73
C LEU A 431 14.29 -15.05 2.46
N GLN A 432 13.74 -15.65 3.51
CA GLN A 432 12.86 -16.83 3.40
C GLN A 432 11.63 -16.72 4.29
N ARG A 433 10.42 -16.78 3.75
CA ARG A 433 9.20 -16.70 4.58
C ARG A 433 9.13 -15.40 5.38
N CYS A 434 9.47 -14.29 4.72
CA CYS A 434 9.40 -12.95 5.30
C CYS A 434 8.21 -12.18 4.74
N VAL A 435 7.41 -11.58 5.63
CA VAL A 435 6.23 -10.78 5.25
C VAL A 435 6.40 -9.37 5.79
N VAL A 436 6.37 -8.36 4.92
CA VAL A 436 6.39 -6.95 5.33
C VAL A 436 4.98 -6.38 5.20
N LYS A 437 4.40 -6.00 6.33
CA LYS A 437 3.11 -5.29 6.46
C LYS A 437 3.28 -3.82 6.84
N ALA A 438 4.51 -3.41 7.16
CA ALA A 438 4.80 -2.06 7.64
C ALA A 438 4.46 -0.97 6.61
N ALA A 439 4.10 0.21 7.14
CA ALA A 439 3.98 1.42 6.34
C ALA A 439 5.35 2.09 6.20
N ILE A 440 5.77 2.32 4.95
CA ILE A 440 7.03 2.97 4.61
C ILE A 440 6.71 4.41 4.18
N HIS A 441 7.22 5.35 4.97
CA HIS A 441 7.00 6.78 4.83
C HIS A 441 8.27 7.44 4.31
N ILE A 442 8.18 8.15 3.19
CA ILE A 442 9.34 8.77 2.55
C ILE A 442 9.07 10.25 2.36
N GLY A 443 9.78 11.09 3.13
CA GLY A 443 9.62 12.54 3.11
C GLY A 443 10.26 13.18 1.88
N LYS A 444 11.45 12.74 1.46
CA LYS A 444 12.19 13.40 0.39
C LYS A 444 11.53 13.12 -0.97
N ARG A 445 11.29 14.17 -1.77
CA ARG A 445 10.68 14.08 -3.11
C ARG A 445 11.63 13.47 -4.15
N TYR A 446 11.06 13.05 -5.28
CA TYR A 446 11.78 12.54 -6.47
C TYR A 446 12.42 11.16 -6.24
N ASP A 447 13.59 10.90 -6.81
CA ASP A 447 14.21 9.57 -6.80
C ASP A 447 14.57 9.17 -5.37
N GLN A 448 14.09 8.01 -4.91
CA GLN A 448 14.34 7.51 -3.54
C GLN A 448 14.86 6.06 -3.50
N TYR A 449 14.75 5.29 -4.59
CA TYR A 449 15.27 3.92 -4.70
C TYR A 449 14.87 3.03 -3.52
N SER A 450 13.59 3.07 -3.11
CA SER A 450 13.09 2.48 -1.86
C SER A 450 12.12 1.32 -2.11
N GLY A 451 12.21 0.27 -1.29
CA GLY A 451 11.61 -1.04 -1.58
C GLY A 451 10.79 -1.62 -0.42
N GLY A 452 9.80 -2.45 -0.73
CA GLY A 452 9.00 -3.11 0.32
C GLY A 452 9.83 -4.07 1.18
N LEU A 453 10.67 -4.93 0.58
CA LEU A 453 11.59 -5.79 1.34
C LEU A 453 13.02 -5.24 1.38
N ILE A 454 13.61 -4.94 0.22
CA ILE A 454 15.02 -4.56 0.08
C ILE A 454 15.14 -3.20 -0.60
N GLY A 455 15.92 -2.30 0.01
CA GLY A 455 16.26 -1.00 -0.56
C GLY A 455 17.30 -1.14 -1.67
N HIS A 456 18.46 -1.73 -1.36
CA HIS A 456 19.57 -1.87 -2.30
C HIS A 456 20.34 -3.18 -2.12
N ILE A 457 20.44 -3.94 -3.20
CA ILE A 457 21.38 -5.06 -3.32
C ILE A 457 22.73 -4.53 -3.83
N LEU A 458 23.74 -4.47 -2.96
CA LEU A 458 25.12 -4.21 -3.38
C LEU A 458 25.67 -5.42 -4.15
N SER A 459 26.91 -5.34 -4.63
CA SER A 459 27.52 -6.43 -5.43
C SER A 459 27.49 -7.79 -4.71
N GLY A 460 26.72 -8.75 -5.21
CA GLY A 460 26.55 -10.06 -4.57
C GLY A 460 25.31 -10.86 -4.99
N ASN A 461 25.17 -12.08 -4.46
CA ASN A 461 24.07 -12.99 -4.80
C ASN A 461 22.94 -12.94 -3.76
N THR A 462 21.76 -12.47 -4.14
CA THR A 462 20.62 -12.34 -3.22
C THR A 462 19.50 -13.28 -3.59
N THR A 463 18.86 -13.85 -2.57
CA THR A 463 17.82 -14.86 -2.73
C THR A 463 16.59 -14.46 -1.91
N ILE A 464 15.43 -14.39 -2.56
CA ILE A 464 14.14 -14.04 -1.96
C ILE A 464 13.17 -15.17 -2.26
N GLU A 465 12.70 -15.85 -1.21
CA GLU A 465 11.88 -17.04 -1.37
C GLU A 465 10.73 -16.95 -0.41
N ASP A 466 9.53 -17.26 -0.90
CA ASP A 466 8.40 -17.38 0.01
C ASP A 466 8.12 -16.05 0.74
N CYS A 467 8.34 -14.91 0.10
CA CYS A 467 8.23 -13.60 0.73
C CYS A 467 7.05 -12.79 0.20
N ALA A 468 6.55 -11.87 1.03
CA ALA A 468 5.46 -10.99 0.64
C ALA A 468 5.66 -9.54 1.10
N PHE A 469 5.26 -8.60 0.25
CA PHE A 469 5.03 -7.21 0.66
C PHE A 469 3.54 -6.88 0.53
N ILE A 470 2.89 -6.67 1.68
CA ILE A 470 1.46 -6.35 1.80
C ILE A 470 1.21 -5.07 2.61
N GLY A 471 2.26 -4.25 2.77
CA GLY A 471 2.21 -2.96 3.45
C GLY A 471 1.86 -1.81 2.51
N SER A 472 2.45 -0.64 2.77
CA SER A 472 2.24 0.56 1.96
C SER A 472 3.52 1.37 1.80
N ILE A 473 3.70 2.03 0.66
CA ILE A 473 4.75 3.04 0.46
C ILE A 473 4.11 4.39 0.13
N ARG A 474 4.53 5.44 0.82
CA ARG A 474 3.97 6.78 0.66
C ARG A 474 5.06 7.84 0.59
N GLY A 475 4.93 8.76 -0.37
CA GLY A 475 5.62 10.04 -0.36
C GLY A 475 4.90 11.02 0.56
N ASP A 476 5.51 11.41 1.68
CA ASP A 476 4.87 12.27 2.68
C ASP A 476 4.85 13.75 2.26
N ASP A 477 5.94 14.24 1.66
CA ASP A 477 6.01 15.63 1.20
C ASP A 477 5.70 15.79 -0.30
N GLY A 478 5.38 14.73 -1.04
CA GLY A 478 5.03 14.81 -2.47
C GLY A 478 5.37 13.55 -3.26
N TYR A 479 5.41 13.66 -4.60
CA TYR A 479 5.69 12.52 -5.47
C TYR A 479 7.13 11.98 -5.31
N ILE A 480 7.24 10.66 -5.20
CA ILE A 480 8.50 9.89 -5.15
C ILE A 480 8.60 8.93 -6.35
N SER A 481 9.82 8.61 -6.76
CA SER A 481 10.16 7.74 -7.90
C SER A 481 11.20 6.67 -7.52
N ASN A 482 11.37 5.69 -8.42
CA ASN A 482 12.24 4.52 -8.27
C ASN A 482 11.83 3.66 -7.06
N ILE A 483 10.53 3.37 -6.96
CA ILE A 483 9.95 2.58 -5.88
C ILE A 483 9.71 1.16 -6.38
N ALA A 484 9.95 0.16 -5.53
CA ALA A 484 9.62 -1.21 -5.84
C ALA A 484 8.90 -1.97 -4.71
N GLY A 485 8.11 -2.97 -5.09
CA GLY A 485 7.44 -3.81 -4.09
C GLY A 485 8.37 -4.78 -3.36
N LEU A 486 9.30 -5.45 -4.06
CA LEU A 486 10.27 -6.35 -3.41
C LEU A 486 11.67 -5.72 -3.32
N VAL A 487 12.25 -5.27 -4.44
CA VAL A 487 13.66 -4.81 -4.50
C VAL A 487 13.80 -3.52 -5.30
N ALA A 488 14.25 -2.43 -4.67
CA ALA A 488 14.24 -1.12 -5.31
C ALA A 488 15.50 -0.71 -6.06
N TRP A 489 16.64 -1.32 -5.76
CA TRP A 489 17.87 -1.12 -6.52
C TRP A 489 18.81 -2.32 -6.37
N GLY A 490 19.71 -2.51 -7.35
CA GLY A 490 20.74 -3.54 -7.23
C GLY A 490 21.87 -3.42 -8.25
N ASP A 491 23.11 -3.57 -7.78
CA ASP A 491 24.36 -3.52 -8.55
C ASP A 491 24.66 -4.89 -9.22
N ASP A 492 25.91 -5.23 -9.55
CA ASP A 492 26.25 -6.50 -10.18
C ASP A 492 25.96 -7.72 -9.29
N GLY A 493 25.38 -8.79 -9.87
CA GLY A 493 25.15 -10.05 -9.16
C GLY A 493 23.89 -10.79 -9.59
N THR A 494 23.66 -11.97 -9.00
CA THR A 494 22.47 -12.80 -9.29
C THR A 494 21.38 -12.57 -8.25
N LEU A 495 20.17 -12.25 -8.70
CA LEU A 495 18.98 -12.20 -7.85
C LEU A 495 18.03 -13.35 -8.22
N THR A 496 17.69 -14.17 -7.25
CA THR A 496 16.66 -15.21 -7.41
C THR A 496 15.44 -14.86 -6.58
N ILE A 497 14.28 -14.79 -7.22
CA ILE A 497 12.99 -14.58 -6.54
C ILE A 497 12.06 -15.74 -6.85
N ARG A 498 11.53 -16.40 -5.82
CA ARG A 498 10.56 -17.48 -5.99
C ARG A 498 9.40 -17.45 -5.02
N ASN A 499 8.24 -17.90 -5.49
CA ASN A 499 7.04 -18.11 -4.68
C ASN A 499 6.71 -16.88 -3.81
N SER A 500 6.80 -15.69 -4.39
CA SER A 500 6.74 -14.42 -3.67
C SER A 500 5.73 -13.48 -4.32
N TYR A 501 5.15 -12.56 -3.56
CA TYR A 501 4.15 -11.66 -4.14
C TYR A 501 4.10 -10.28 -3.51
N VAL A 502 3.44 -9.36 -4.22
CA VAL A 502 3.18 -8.00 -3.77
C VAL A 502 1.69 -7.69 -3.84
N ASN A 503 1.11 -7.28 -2.71
CA ASN A 503 -0.24 -6.72 -2.64
C ASN A 503 -0.28 -5.50 -1.73
N ALA A 504 0.38 -4.43 -2.17
CA ALA A 504 0.63 -3.22 -1.39
C ALA A 504 -0.12 -2.00 -1.95
N THR A 505 -0.20 -0.94 -1.14
CA THR A 505 -0.66 0.39 -1.60
C THR A 505 0.48 1.35 -1.81
N TYR A 506 0.29 2.25 -2.77
CA TYR A 506 1.24 3.30 -3.12
C TYR A 506 0.51 4.64 -3.15
N THR A 507 1.03 5.64 -2.45
CA THR A 507 0.45 7.00 -2.43
C THR A 507 1.54 8.02 -2.77
N TYR A 508 1.25 8.94 -3.70
CA TYR A 508 2.24 9.89 -4.25
C TYR A 508 3.49 9.19 -4.83
N VAL A 509 3.30 8.17 -5.67
CA VAL A 509 4.38 7.45 -6.36
C VAL A 509 4.21 7.60 -7.87
N SER A 510 5.23 8.11 -8.57
CA SER A 510 5.22 8.33 -10.02
C SER A 510 6.17 7.44 -10.83
N GLY A 511 6.98 6.60 -10.16
CA GLY A 511 7.87 5.63 -10.80
C GLY A 511 7.90 4.34 -10.00
N LEU A 512 6.94 3.45 -10.26
CA LEU A 512 6.76 2.19 -9.54
C LEU A 512 7.07 0.99 -10.45
N ASN A 513 7.86 0.05 -9.93
CA ASN A 513 7.88 -1.33 -10.39
C ASN A 513 7.31 -2.25 -9.31
N ALA A 514 6.30 -3.06 -9.64
CA ALA A 514 5.66 -3.90 -8.63
C ALA A 514 6.62 -4.91 -7.99
N ILE A 515 7.67 -5.35 -8.68
CA ILE A 515 8.59 -6.39 -8.21
C ILE A 515 9.99 -5.81 -7.98
N LEU A 516 10.67 -5.34 -9.03
CA LEU A 516 12.07 -4.90 -8.92
C LEU A 516 12.47 -3.78 -9.89
N CYS A 517 13.33 -2.89 -9.40
CA CYS A 517 13.97 -1.82 -10.15
C CYS A 517 15.50 -2.08 -10.19
N ARG A 518 16.07 -2.51 -11.33
CA ARG A 518 17.53 -2.79 -11.47
C ARG A 518 18.08 -2.36 -12.83
N ASP A 519 19.36 -1.96 -12.86
CA ASP A 519 20.10 -1.53 -14.06
C ASP A 519 20.67 -2.73 -14.88
N LYS A 520 21.08 -2.47 -16.13
CA LYS A 520 21.55 -3.45 -17.12
C LYS A 520 22.84 -4.17 -16.67
N GLY A 521 22.78 -5.49 -16.55
CA GLY A 521 23.94 -6.36 -16.24
C GLY A 521 23.64 -7.47 -15.22
N SER A 522 22.56 -7.30 -14.45
CA SER A 522 22.11 -8.23 -13.41
C SER A 522 21.40 -9.48 -13.98
N GLN A 523 21.73 -10.67 -13.48
CA GLN A 523 20.97 -11.90 -13.77
C GLN A 523 19.80 -12.02 -12.79
N ASN A 524 18.56 -11.90 -13.27
CA ASN A 524 17.36 -12.03 -12.45
C ASN A 524 16.60 -13.31 -12.81
N ASN A 525 16.44 -14.21 -11.84
CA ASN A 525 15.74 -15.48 -12.00
C ASN A 525 14.42 -15.43 -11.20
N LEU A 526 13.30 -15.25 -11.89
CA LEU A 526 11.97 -15.16 -11.28
C LEU A 526 11.16 -16.43 -11.58
N SER A 527 10.51 -17.00 -10.56
CA SER A 527 9.60 -18.14 -10.73
C SER A 527 8.43 -18.06 -9.73
N HIS A 528 7.18 -18.14 -10.19
CA HIS A 528 5.99 -17.98 -9.34
C HIS A 528 6.03 -16.67 -8.53
N VAL A 529 6.21 -15.55 -9.23
CA VAL A 529 6.26 -14.20 -8.63
C VAL A 529 5.05 -13.43 -9.11
N TYR A 530 4.23 -12.91 -8.20
CA TYR A 530 2.94 -12.30 -8.52
C TYR A 530 2.83 -10.87 -7.99
N TYR A 531 2.01 -10.04 -8.64
CA TYR A 531 1.59 -8.75 -8.06
C TYR A 531 0.13 -8.45 -8.36
N SER A 532 -0.56 -7.87 -7.39
CA SER A 532 -1.99 -7.53 -7.53
C SER A 532 -2.22 -6.30 -8.41
N GLU A 533 -3.44 -6.15 -8.92
CA GLU A 533 -3.94 -4.91 -9.56
C GLU A 533 -3.71 -3.67 -8.69
N ARG A 534 -3.86 -3.82 -7.36
CA ARG A 534 -3.58 -2.77 -6.38
C ARG A 534 -2.12 -2.28 -6.44
N SER A 535 -1.20 -3.15 -6.84
CA SER A 535 0.24 -2.90 -6.91
C SER A 535 0.75 -2.53 -8.31
N LYS A 536 -0.14 -2.41 -9.31
CA LYS A 536 0.22 -2.13 -10.70
C LYS A 536 0.78 -0.72 -10.92
N GLY A 537 0.52 0.22 -9.99
CA GLY A 537 0.89 1.63 -10.11
C GLY A 537 -0.04 2.45 -11.01
N ILE A 538 0.02 3.78 -10.88
CA ILE A 538 -0.71 4.73 -11.74
C ILE A 538 0.13 5.06 -13.00
N ASP A 539 1.45 5.17 -12.83
CA ASP A 539 2.43 5.38 -13.91
C ASP A 539 3.52 4.30 -13.79
N GLN A 540 3.48 3.29 -14.68
CA GLN A 540 4.53 2.26 -14.72
C GLN A 540 5.84 2.87 -15.19
N ASP A 541 6.92 2.61 -14.45
CA ASP A 541 8.26 2.98 -14.90
C ASP A 541 8.71 2.04 -16.03
N ASN A 542 8.41 2.44 -17.27
CA ASN A 542 8.82 1.74 -18.48
C ASN A 542 10.34 1.83 -18.75
N ASN A 543 11.08 2.59 -17.93
CA ASN A 543 12.48 2.93 -18.17
C ASN A 543 13.47 1.99 -17.46
N MET A 544 12.98 1.08 -16.60
CA MET A 544 13.77 0.01 -16.00
C MET A 544 13.28 -1.35 -16.49
N ASN A 545 14.15 -2.10 -17.19
CA ASN A 545 13.87 -3.41 -17.81
C ASN A 545 13.67 -4.55 -16.78
N GLY A 546 13.15 -4.25 -15.58
CA GLY A 546 12.88 -5.23 -14.54
C GLY A 546 11.78 -6.19 -14.98
N ASN A 547 12.02 -7.49 -14.83
CA ASN A 547 11.05 -8.53 -15.14
C ASN A 547 9.85 -8.37 -14.19
N LEU A 548 8.73 -7.88 -14.73
CA LEU A 548 7.47 -7.77 -14.00
C LEU A 548 7.00 -9.21 -13.75
N GLY A 549 6.72 -9.57 -12.50
CA GLY A 549 6.07 -10.86 -12.20
C GLY A 549 4.74 -11.01 -12.94
N GLU A 550 3.96 -12.03 -12.62
CA GLU A 550 2.62 -12.19 -13.21
C GLU A 550 1.63 -11.26 -12.49
N GLN A 551 0.98 -10.37 -13.24
CA GLN A 551 -0.12 -9.56 -12.70
C GLN A 551 -1.34 -10.44 -12.44
N ILE A 552 -1.96 -10.27 -11.28
CA ILE A 552 -3.23 -10.95 -10.91
C ILE A 552 -4.31 -9.95 -10.52
N THR A 553 -5.57 -10.34 -10.68
CA THR A 553 -6.73 -9.51 -10.30
C THR A 553 -6.93 -9.49 -8.79
N ASN A 554 -7.62 -8.47 -8.28
CA ASN A 554 -8.01 -8.45 -6.86
C ASN A 554 -8.87 -9.67 -6.47
N GLU A 555 -9.63 -10.24 -7.41
CA GLU A 555 -10.40 -11.47 -7.18
C GLU A 555 -9.49 -12.69 -7.05
N GLN A 556 -8.45 -12.81 -7.89
CA GLN A 556 -7.46 -13.88 -7.82
C GLN A 556 -6.66 -13.87 -6.52
N VAL A 557 -6.49 -12.70 -5.89
CA VAL A 557 -5.92 -12.62 -4.54
C VAL A 557 -6.83 -13.32 -3.54
N LYS A 558 -8.16 -13.14 -3.63
CA LYS A 558 -9.14 -13.57 -2.59
C LYS A 558 -9.72 -14.97 -2.80
N ASN A 559 -9.65 -15.50 -4.04
CA ASN A 559 -10.36 -16.70 -4.43
C ASN A 559 -9.54 -18.00 -4.34
N GLY A 560 -8.36 -17.97 -3.69
CA GLY A 560 -7.48 -19.13 -3.56
C GLY A 560 -6.47 -19.30 -4.69
N PHE A 561 -6.61 -18.59 -5.82
CA PHE A 561 -5.66 -18.66 -6.94
C PHE A 561 -4.24 -18.36 -6.47
N LEU A 562 -4.01 -17.20 -5.83
CA LEU A 562 -2.68 -16.78 -5.44
C LEU A 562 -2.04 -17.77 -4.45
N ALA A 563 -2.77 -18.20 -3.42
CA ALA A 563 -2.28 -19.16 -2.42
C ALA A 563 -1.82 -20.48 -3.08
N TYR A 564 -2.66 -21.04 -3.97
CA TYR A 564 -2.35 -22.28 -4.68
C TYR A 564 -1.12 -22.16 -5.58
N HIS A 565 -1.01 -21.06 -6.34
CA HIS A 565 0.10 -20.84 -7.26
C HIS A 565 1.43 -20.55 -6.55
N LEU A 566 1.40 -19.83 -5.43
CA LEU A 566 2.58 -19.66 -4.56
C LEU A 566 3.04 -20.99 -3.94
N GLN A 567 2.11 -21.92 -3.69
CA GLN A 567 2.45 -23.23 -3.17
C GLN A 567 3.27 -24.06 -4.17
N ALA A 568 3.04 -23.87 -5.48
CA ALA A 568 3.80 -24.47 -6.57
C ALA A 568 3.96 -26.01 -6.44
N GLY A 569 2.93 -26.69 -5.93
CA GLY A 569 2.90 -28.14 -5.73
C GLY A 569 3.72 -28.67 -4.54
N ARG A 570 4.28 -27.80 -3.69
CA ARG A 570 4.98 -28.20 -2.46
C ARG A 570 3.99 -28.70 -1.41
N THR A 571 4.42 -29.61 -0.54
CA THR A 571 3.57 -30.22 0.50
C THR A 571 3.81 -29.65 1.91
N ASP A 572 4.91 -28.93 2.10
CA ASP A 572 5.31 -28.26 3.34
C ASP A 572 5.31 -26.74 3.15
N GLN A 573 5.42 -25.99 4.25
CA GLN A 573 5.51 -24.52 4.26
C GLN A 573 4.36 -23.86 3.49
N VAL A 574 3.14 -24.19 3.92
CA VAL A 574 1.94 -23.93 3.13
C VAL A 574 1.56 -22.46 3.12
N TRP A 575 1.47 -21.89 1.92
CA TRP A 575 0.70 -20.67 1.67
C TRP A 575 -0.79 -20.99 1.82
N GLY A 576 -1.36 -20.60 2.95
CA GLY A 576 -2.77 -20.82 3.24
C GLY A 576 -3.60 -19.55 3.14
N GLN A 577 -4.89 -19.77 2.92
CA GLN A 577 -5.86 -18.69 2.81
C GLN A 577 -7.25 -19.24 3.12
N THR A 578 -8.00 -18.60 4.01
CA THR A 578 -9.45 -18.81 4.13
C THR A 578 -10.14 -18.09 2.99
N ILE A 579 -10.59 -18.82 1.97
CA ILE A 579 -11.13 -18.23 0.74
C ILE A 579 -12.36 -17.37 1.07
N GLY A 580 -12.40 -16.16 0.52
CA GLY A 580 -13.48 -15.19 0.73
C GLY A 580 -13.47 -14.47 2.09
N THR A 581 -12.54 -14.81 2.99
CA THR A 581 -12.38 -14.15 4.30
C THR A 581 -11.02 -13.48 4.45
N ASP A 582 -9.92 -14.20 4.17
CA ASP A 582 -8.58 -13.67 4.30
C ASP A 582 -8.26 -12.76 3.10
N ASP A 583 -7.79 -11.54 3.37
CA ASP A 583 -7.43 -10.56 2.33
C ASP A 583 -6.18 -10.97 1.54
N GLU A 584 -5.34 -11.83 2.11
CA GLU A 584 -4.03 -12.21 1.58
C GLU A 584 -3.67 -13.65 1.98
N PRO A 585 -2.97 -14.42 1.13
CA PRO A 585 -2.35 -15.68 1.54
C PRO A 585 -1.21 -15.45 2.52
N LEU A 586 -1.11 -16.29 3.56
CA LEU A 586 0.00 -16.26 4.54
C LEU A 586 0.44 -17.68 4.88
N PHE A 587 1.64 -17.82 5.41
CA PHE A 587 2.10 -19.13 5.90
C PHE A 587 1.22 -19.63 7.04
N THR A 588 0.89 -20.90 6.99
CA THR A 588 0.08 -21.55 8.01
C THR A 588 0.45 -23.01 8.18
N SER A 589 0.23 -23.53 9.38
CA SER A 589 0.19 -24.96 9.68
C SER A 589 -1.25 -25.49 9.81
N ASP A 590 -2.25 -24.60 9.75
CA ASP A 590 -3.66 -24.96 9.81
C ASP A 590 -4.12 -25.57 8.49
N ALA A 591 -4.38 -26.88 8.53
CA ALA A 591 -4.86 -27.65 7.39
C ALA A 591 -6.17 -27.08 6.79
N ALA A 592 -7.04 -26.45 7.58
CA ALA A 592 -8.29 -25.87 7.08
C ALA A 592 -8.05 -24.71 6.11
N LYS A 593 -6.89 -24.04 6.23
CA LYS A 593 -6.49 -22.94 5.33
C LYS A 593 -5.77 -23.40 4.07
N HIS A 594 -5.49 -24.70 3.92
CA HIS A 594 -4.85 -25.21 2.70
C HIS A 594 -5.82 -25.08 1.53
N VAL A 595 -5.30 -24.63 0.38
CA VAL A 595 -6.08 -24.41 -0.84
C VAL A 595 -5.77 -25.50 -1.87
N TYR A 596 -6.81 -26.09 -2.44
CA TYR A 596 -6.73 -27.10 -3.49
C TYR A 596 -7.44 -26.64 -4.75
N GLN A 597 -6.92 -27.06 -5.90
CA GLN A 597 -7.49 -26.76 -7.22
C GLN A 597 -8.41 -27.89 -7.70
N VAL A 598 -9.60 -27.50 -8.16
CA VAL A 598 -10.50 -28.34 -8.96
C VAL A 598 -10.42 -27.88 -10.40
N THR A 599 -9.91 -28.75 -11.28
CA THR A 599 -9.86 -28.53 -12.73
C THR A 599 -11.09 -29.12 -13.39
N PHE A 600 -11.89 -28.29 -14.07
CA PHE A 600 -13.03 -28.73 -14.87
C PHE A 600 -12.62 -28.85 -16.33
N ALA A 601 -12.52 -30.07 -16.83
CA ALA A 601 -11.95 -30.36 -18.15
C ALA A 601 -13.03 -30.72 -19.17
N TYR A 602 -13.02 -30.04 -20.32
CA TYR A 602 -13.85 -30.33 -21.49
C TYR A 602 -12.98 -30.33 -22.74
N ASN A 603 -12.72 -31.51 -23.34
CA ASN A 603 -11.76 -31.68 -24.43
C ASN A 603 -10.38 -31.09 -24.08
N ASP A 604 -9.88 -30.13 -24.86
CA ASP A 604 -8.64 -29.39 -24.64
C ASP A 604 -8.81 -28.16 -23.72
N LYS A 605 -10.06 -27.84 -23.33
CA LYS A 605 -10.40 -26.66 -22.53
C LYS A 605 -10.51 -26.98 -21.03
N LYS A 606 -10.23 -25.98 -20.20
CA LYS A 606 -10.22 -26.09 -18.74
C LYS A 606 -10.75 -24.83 -18.07
N ALA A 607 -11.52 -25.01 -17.01
CA ALA A 607 -11.79 -23.97 -16.01
C ALA A 607 -11.25 -24.41 -14.66
N PHE A 608 -10.84 -23.45 -13.83
CA PHE A 608 -10.28 -23.71 -12.50
C PHE A 608 -11.19 -23.12 -11.42
N ARG A 609 -11.33 -23.87 -10.33
CA ARG A 609 -11.91 -23.41 -9.06
C ARG A 609 -11.00 -23.83 -7.92
N TYR A 610 -11.14 -23.16 -6.80
CA TYR A 610 -10.34 -23.43 -5.61
C TYR A 610 -11.24 -23.67 -4.41
N ALA A 611 -10.75 -24.47 -3.47
CA ALA A 611 -11.45 -24.81 -2.25
C ALA A 611 -10.47 -24.90 -1.09
N ASN A 612 -10.93 -24.50 0.09
CA ASN A 612 -10.26 -24.86 1.34
C ASN A 612 -10.39 -26.36 1.61
N TYR A 613 -9.42 -26.96 2.32
CA TYR A 613 -9.49 -28.35 2.74
C TYR A 613 -10.83 -28.68 3.42
N GLY A 614 -11.51 -29.73 2.94
CA GLY A 614 -12.78 -30.20 3.49
C GLY A 614 -13.99 -29.35 3.10
N ASN A 615 -13.81 -28.25 2.36
CA ASN A 615 -14.90 -27.38 1.93
C ASN A 615 -15.26 -27.60 0.45
N PRO A 616 -16.48 -27.25 0.03
CA PRO A 616 -16.82 -27.18 -1.39
C PRO A 616 -16.04 -26.08 -2.14
N ILE A 617 -16.08 -26.14 -3.46
CA ILE A 617 -15.48 -25.10 -4.32
C ILE A 617 -16.07 -23.71 -4.05
N ALA A 618 -15.20 -22.71 -3.96
CA ALA A 618 -15.60 -21.32 -3.89
C ALA A 618 -16.06 -20.81 -5.27
N GLY A 619 -17.02 -19.90 -5.29
CA GLY A 619 -17.54 -19.28 -6.52
C GLY A 619 -18.49 -20.17 -7.35
N GLY A 620 -18.84 -21.36 -6.86
CA GLY A 620 -19.77 -22.27 -7.54
C GLY A 620 -19.19 -22.98 -8.76
N LEU A 621 -19.98 -23.87 -9.34
CA LEU A 621 -19.61 -24.64 -10.55
C LEU A 621 -19.33 -23.68 -11.72
N PRO A 622 -18.35 -24.01 -12.59
CA PRO A 622 -18.09 -23.19 -13.77
C PRO A 622 -19.28 -23.20 -14.72
N ILE A 623 -19.49 -22.07 -15.37
CA ILE A 623 -20.44 -21.95 -16.48
C ILE A 623 -19.74 -22.24 -17.81
N ALA A 624 -20.51 -22.38 -18.91
CA ALA A 624 -19.97 -22.67 -20.24
C ALA A 624 -18.87 -21.69 -20.66
N ARG A 625 -19.08 -20.39 -20.37
CA ARG A 625 -18.13 -19.32 -20.68
C ARG A 625 -16.78 -19.51 -19.98
N ASP A 626 -16.78 -19.94 -18.72
CA ASP A 626 -15.54 -20.15 -17.95
C ASP A 626 -14.69 -21.27 -18.55
N ILE A 627 -15.34 -22.28 -19.13
CA ILE A 627 -14.68 -23.43 -19.74
C ILE A 627 -14.24 -23.11 -21.18
N LEU A 628 -15.14 -22.56 -22.00
CA LEU A 628 -14.91 -22.36 -23.43
C LEU A 628 -14.06 -21.12 -23.75
N GLY A 629 -14.04 -20.12 -22.86
CA GLY A 629 -13.32 -18.87 -23.07
C GLY A 629 -13.70 -18.22 -24.41
N ALA A 630 -12.71 -17.97 -25.27
CA ALA A 630 -12.91 -17.37 -26.59
C ALA A 630 -13.79 -18.20 -27.55
N SER A 631 -14.02 -19.49 -27.28
CA SER A 631 -14.93 -20.34 -28.07
C SER A 631 -16.39 -20.26 -27.60
N TYR A 632 -16.69 -19.48 -26.55
CA TYR A 632 -18.05 -19.28 -26.08
C TYR A 632 -18.84 -18.44 -27.08
N ASN A 633 -19.98 -18.97 -27.54
CA ASN A 633 -20.95 -18.24 -28.35
C ASN A 633 -22.20 -17.91 -27.51
N PRO A 634 -22.53 -16.63 -27.25
CA PRO A 634 -23.68 -16.22 -26.44
C PRO A 634 -25.05 -16.53 -27.08
N TYR A 635 -25.10 -16.87 -28.38
CA TYR A 635 -26.34 -17.28 -29.05
C TYR A 635 -26.70 -18.76 -28.85
N ASN A 636 -25.83 -19.53 -28.21
CA ASN A 636 -26.06 -20.93 -27.93
C ASN A 636 -26.53 -21.11 -26.48
N SER A 637 -27.39 -22.10 -26.24
CA SER A 637 -27.69 -22.58 -24.90
C SER A 637 -26.78 -23.76 -24.57
N TYR A 638 -26.24 -23.76 -23.35
CA TYR A 638 -25.32 -24.78 -22.87
C TYR A 638 -25.91 -25.49 -21.66
N THR A 639 -25.89 -26.82 -21.66
CA THR A 639 -26.18 -27.64 -20.47
C THR A 639 -24.93 -28.39 -20.07
N LEU A 640 -24.43 -28.13 -18.87
CA LEU A 640 -23.24 -28.76 -18.32
C LEU A 640 -23.64 -29.91 -17.39
N THR A 641 -22.94 -31.04 -17.53
CA THR A 641 -22.98 -32.13 -16.55
C THR A 641 -21.57 -32.47 -16.11
N PHE A 642 -21.43 -32.76 -14.82
CA PHE A 642 -20.15 -32.97 -14.17
C PHE A 642 -20.03 -34.45 -13.78
N ALA A 643 -18.89 -35.06 -14.11
CA ALA A 643 -18.64 -36.47 -13.84
C ALA A 643 -18.64 -36.79 -12.34
N ASP A 644 -18.81 -38.08 -12.02
CA ASP A 644 -18.74 -38.63 -10.66
C ASP A 644 -19.72 -38.01 -9.65
N GLY A 645 -20.82 -37.43 -10.16
CA GLY A 645 -21.80 -36.74 -9.34
C GLY A 645 -21.27 -35.47 -8.68
N PHE A 646 -20.20 -34.87 -9.23
CA PHE A 646 -19.62 -33.64 -8.68
C PHE A 646 -20.63 -32.49 -8.78
N ASP A 647 -20.89 -31.83 -7.66
CA ASP A 647 -21.78 -30.70 -7.57
C ASP A 647 -21.20 -29.57 -6.69
N ALA A 648 -21.93 -28.48 -6.55
CA ALA A 648 -21.51 -27.32 -5.76
C ALA A 648 -21.35 -27.61 -4.25
N THR A 649 -21.80 -28.76 -3.76
CA THR A 649 -21.70 -29.18 -2.35
C THR A 649 -20.59 -30.19 -2.11
N THR A 650 -19.96 -30.68 -3.18
CA THR A 650 -18.90 -31.69 -3.09
C THR A 650 -17.66 -31.11 -2.42
N THR A 651 -17.29 -31.67 -1.27
CA THR A 651 -16.10 -31.27 -0.51
C THR A 651 -14.80 -31.66 -1.21
N VAL A 652 -13.77 -30.82 -1.10
CA VAL A 652 -12.47 -31.01 -1.73
C VAL A 652 -11.40 -31.23 -0.66
N THR A 653 -10.65 -32.33 -0.76
CA THR A 653 -9.57 -32.68 0.19
C THR A 653 -8.20 -32.83 -0.47
N ALA A 654 -8.16 -32.78 -1.81
CA ALA A 654 -6.97 -32.85 -2.63
C ALA A 654 -7.26 -32.23 -4.01
N ASP A 655 -6.22 -31.90 -4.76
CA ASP A 655 -6.37 -31.47 -6.14
C ASP A 655 -7.07 -32.54 -6.96
N ARG A 656 -8.01 -32.12 -7.83
CA ARG A 656 -8.79 -33.07 -8.63
C ARG A 656 -9.16 -32.51 -9.98
N THR A 657 -9.35 -33.41 -10.94
CA THR A 657 -9.92 -33.08 -12.25
C THR A 657 -11.32 -33.66 -12.36
N VAL A 658 -12.29 -32.83 -12.73
CA VAL A 658 -13.68 -33.19 -13.01
C VAL A 658 -13.91 -33.10 -14.50
N LYS A 659 -14.30 -34.22 -15.13
CA LYS A 659 -14.67 -34.22 -16.55
C LYS A 659 -16.04 -33.56 -16.71
N VAL A 660 -16.14 -32.63 -17.65
CA VAL A 660 -17.39 -31.94 -18.01
C VAL A 660 -17.91 -32.53 -19.32
N GLN A 661 -19.21 -32.76 -19.39
CA GLN A 661 -19.92 -32.95 -20.66
C GLN A 661 -20.80 -31.74 -20.91
N MET A 662 -20.84 -31.29 -22.16
CA MET A 662 -21.55 -30.07 -22.55
C MET A 662 -22.47 -30.37 -23.74
N ALA A 663 -23.78 -30.17 -23.54
CA ALA A 663 -24.76 -30.19 -24.61
C ALA A 663 -24.99 -28.75 -25.10
N ILE A 664 -24.93 -28.54 -26.41
CA ILE A 664 -25.01 -27.22 -27.04
C ILE A 664 -26.23 -27.18 -27.96
N VAL A 665 -27.03 -26.11 -27.85
CA VAL A 665 -28.18 -25.82 -28.71
C VAL A 665 -27.97 -24.46 -29.37
N GLU A 666 -27.95 -24.41 -30.70
CA GLU A 666 -27.80 -23.16 -31.45
C GLU A 666 -29.16 -22.47 -31.63
N ASN A 667 -29.37 -21.32 -30.98
CA ASN A 667 -30.66 -20.63 -31.04
C ASN A 667 -30.68 -19.47 -32.06
N GLY A 668 -29.53 -18.88 -32.35
CA GLY A 668 -29.42 -17.63 -33.12
C GLY A 668 -29.87 -16.37 -32.36
N TYR A 669 -30.15 -16.49 -31.07
CA TYR A 669 -30.48 -15.39 -30.14
C TYR A 669 -30.07 -15.76 -28.71
N PHE A 670 -29.84 -14.77 -27.86
CA PHE A 670 -29.57 -14.97 -26.43
C PHE A 670 -30.89 -15.32 -25.72
N ALA A 671 -31.01 -16.56 -25.26
CA ALA A 671 -32.21 -17.03 -24.57
C ALA A 671 -32.19 -16.59 -23.11
N VAL A 672 -33.15 -15.75 -22.72
CA VAL A 672 -33.34 -15.34 -21.33
C VAL A 672 -34.50 -16.14 -20.75
N SER A 673 -34.18 -17.06 -19.84
CA SER A 673 -35.16 -17.89 -19.13
C SER A 673 -35.12 -17.63 -17.62
N SER A 674 -34.03 -17.08 -17.09
CA SER A 674 -33.83 -16.91 -15.66
C SER A 674 -33.30 -15.53 -15.32
N LYS A 675 -33.30 -15.21 -14.02
CA LYS A 675 -32.63 -14.02 -13.48
C LYS A 675 -31.13 -14.04 -13.77
N ALA A 676 -30.49 -15.21 -13.73
CA ALA A 676 -29.08 -15.35 -14.03
C ALA A 676 -28.80 -15.04 -15.52
N ASP A 677 -29.67 -15.52 -16.42
CA ASP A 677 -29.56 -15.27 -17.85
C ASP A 677 -29.73 -13.76 -18.15
N TRP A 678 -30.67 -13.09 -17.47
CA TRP A 678 -30.83 -11.62 -17.59
C TRP A 678 -29.56 -10.89 -17.17
N LYS A 679 -28.96 -11.30 -16.04
CA LYS A 679 -27.71 -10.72 -15.58
C LYS A 679 -26.57 -10.96 -16.57
N GLU A 680 -26.46 -12.17 -17.13
CA GLU A 680 -25.44 -12.48 -18.13
C GLU A 680 -25.60 -11.63 -19.40
N LEU A 681 -26.83 -11.45 -19.88
CA LEU A 681 -27.12 -10.54 -21.00
C LEU A 681 -26.64 -9.11 -20.70
N CYS A 682 -26.96 -8.59 -19.51
CA CYS A 682 -26.51 -7.27 -19.08
C CYS A 682 -24.98 -7.19 -19.01
N ASP A 683 -24.31 -8.17 -18.43
CA ASP A 683 -22.86 -8.19 -18.31
C ASP A 683 -22.17 -8.22 -19.70
N LEU A 684 -22.71 -8.99 -20.65
CA LEU A 684 -22.18 -9.05 -22.03
C LEU A 684 -22.36 -7.72 -22.76
N VAL A 685 -23.57 -7.15 -22.74
CA VAL A 685 -23.87 -5.87 -23.40
C VAL A 685 -23.06 -4.73 -22.78
N ASN A 686 -23.00 -4.67 -21.45
CA ASN A 686 -22.24 -3.65 -20.73
C ASN A 686 -20.72 -3.84 -20.90
N GLY A 687 -20.27 -5.05 -21.25
CA GLY A 687 -18.90 -5.38 -21.65
C GLY A 687 -18.56 -5.04 -23.11
N GLY A 688 -19.56 -4.69 -23.94
CA GLY A 688 -19.36 -4.22 -25.32
C GLY A 688 -20.09 -5.01 -26.41
N GLU A 689 -20.75 -6.12 -26.09
CA GLU A 689 -21.54 -6.90 -27.04
C GLU A 689 -22.93 -6.25 -27.26
N THR A 690 -22.94 -4.98 -27.66
CA THR A 690 -24.14 -4.12 -27.64
C THR A 690 -25.26 -4.55 -28.59
N GLY A 691 -24.90 -5.21 -29.69
CA GLY A 691 -25.83 -5.67 -30.74
C GLY A 691 -26.50 -7.03 -30.50
N LEU A 692 -26.39 -7.60 -29.30
CA LEU A 692 -26.95 -8.94 -29.02
C LEU A 692 -28.47 -8.98 -29.16
N ASN A 693 -28.96 -9.85 -30.05
CA ASN A 693 -30.39 -10.16 -30.10
C ASN A 693 -30.76 -11.12 -28.96
N ALA A 694 -31.80 -10.79 -28.20
CA ALA A 694 -32.21 -11.57 -27.03
C ALA A 694 -33.71 -11.88 -27.07
N LYS A 695 -34.12 -13.01 -26.49
CA LYS A 695 -35.53 -13.38 -26.33
C LYS A 695 -35.84 -13.89 -24.94
N LEU A 696 -36.93 -13.43 -24.35
CA LEU A 696 -37.51 -14.13 -23.19
C LEU A 696 -38.13 -15.45 -23.66
N THR A 697 -37.86 -16.53 -22.94
CA THR A 697 -38.41 -17.87 -23.21
C THR A 697 -39.43 -18.33 -22.18
N LYS A 698 -39.54 -17.59 -21.07
CA LYS A 698 -40.57 -17.69 -20.03
C LYS A 698 -40.64 -16.39 -19.25
N ASP A 699 -41.60 -16.28 -18.34
CA ASP A 699 -41.64 -15.18 -17.38
C ASP A 699 -40.42 -15.24 -16.43
N VAL A 700 -39.80 -14.09 -16.19
CA VAL A 700 -38.58 -13.96 -15.38
C VAL A 700 -38.80 -12.96 -14.25
N ASP A 701 -38.53 -13.36 -13.00
CA ASP A 701 -38.55 -12.49 -11.83
C ASP A 701 -37.12 -12.17 -11.39
N LEU A 702 -36.72 -10.91 -11.53
CA LEU A 702 -35.40 -10.39 -11.15
C LEU A 702 -35.30 -10.14 -9.63
N GLY A 703 -36.43 -10.17 -8.91
CA GLY A 703 -36.47 -9.89 -7.48
C GLY A 703 -36.08 -8.44 -7.17
N THR A 704 -35.17 -8.26 -6.21
CA THR A 704 -34.74 -6.95 -5.69
C THR A 704 -33.43 -6.44 -6.28
N ASP A 705 -32.67 -7.29 -6.99
CA ASP A 705 -31.34 -6.91 -7.49
C ASP A 705 -31.50 -6.04 -8.72
N ILE A 706 -30.94 -4.83 -8.67
CA ILE A 706 -30.99 -3.86 -9.76
C ILE A 706 -29.93 -4.23 -10.79
N VAL A 707 -30.38 -4.81 -11.90
CA VAL A 707 -29.51 -5.23 -13.01
C VAL A 707 -30.12 -4.69 -14.30
N MET A 708 -29.43 -3.73 -14.92
CA MET A 708 -29.96 -2.95 -16.03
C MET A 708 -29.15 -3.19 -17.31
N LEU A 709 -29.85 -3.23 -18.44
CA LEU A 709 -29.27 -3.48 -19.75
C LEU A 709 -28.82 -2.17 -20.43
N GLY A 710 -27.56 -2.12 -20.83
CA GLY A 710 -26.92 -0.96 -21.45
C GLY A 710 -26.36 0.04 -20.44
N THR A 711 -25.34 0.80 -20.86
CA THR A 711 -24.72 1.90 -20.09
C THR A 711 -24.54 3.13 -20.96
N VAL A 712 -24.03 4.24 -20.39
CA VAL A 712 -23.65 5.44 -21.16
C VAL A 712 -22.62 5.17 -22.26
N HIS A 713 -21.70 4.22 -22.04
CA HIS A 713 -20.65 3.89 -22.99
C HIS A 713 -21.01 2.73 -23.92
N GLN A 714 -21.82 1.78 -23.43
CA GLN A 714 -22.20 0.57 -24.14
C GLN A 714 -23.73 0.46 -24.20
N GLN A 715 -24.34 1.16 -25.15
CA GLN A 715 -25.80 1.27 -25.27
C GLN A 715 -26.36 0.05 -25.99
N TYR A 716 -27.45 -0.53 -25.49
CA TYR A 716 -28.03 -1.71 -26.13
C TYR A 716 -28.62 -1.37 -27.50
N SER A 717 -28.22 -2.10 -28.54
CA SER A 717 -28.62 -1.85 -29.94
C SER A 717 -29.24 -3.05 -30.65
N GLY A 718 -29.38 -4.17 -29.95
CA GLY A 718 -30.01 -5.38 -30.48
C GLY A 718 -31.53 -5.36 -30.53
N THR A 719 -32.10 -6.49 -30.96
CA THR A 719 -33.53 -6.79 -30.85
C THR A 719 -33.80 -7.59 -29.58
N PHE A 720 -34.63 -7.04 -28.68
CA PHE A 720 -35.15 -7.73 -27.52
C PHE A 720 -36.62 -8.13 -27.75
N ASP A 721 -36.88 -9.42 -27.86
CA ASP A 721 -38.23 -9.97 -28.02
C ASP A 721 -38.72 -10.63 -26.73
N GLY A 722 -39.71 -10.03 -26.08
CA GLY A 722 -40.32 -10.59 -24.89
C GLY A 722 -41.17 -11.83 -25.14
N GLN A 723 -41.53 -12.16 -26.38
CA GLN A 723 -42.42 -13.28 -26.73
C GLN A 723 -43.70 -13.34 -25.88
N ASP A 724 -44.25 -12.18 -25.54
CA ASP A 724 -45.41 -12.00 -24.65
C ASP A 724 -45.19 -12.40 -23.17
N HIS A 725 -43.96 -12.72 -22.78
CA HIS A 725 -43.54 -12.99 -21.41
C HIS A 725 -43.32 -11.72 -20.58
N THR A 726 -43.32 -11.93 -19.27
CA THR A 726 -43.20 -10.88 -18.26
C THR A 726 -41.81 -10.86 -17.62
N LEU A 727 -41.16 -9.70 -17.66
CA LEU A 727 -40.00 -9.36 -16.83
C LEU A 727 -40.48 -8.63 -15.57
N LYS A 728 -40.34 -9.29 -14.42
CA LYS A 728 -40.80 -8.79 -13.12
C LYS A 728 -39.63 -8.32 -12.26
N PHE A 729 -39.81 -7.21 -11.55
CA PHE A 729 -38.79 -6.66 -10.64
C PHE A 729 -39.41 -5.78 -9.55
N ASN A 730 -38.78 -5.76 -8.37
CA ASN A 730 -39.18 -4.94 -7.23
C ASN A 730 -37.96 -4.18 -6.69
N TRP A 731 -37.59 -3.10 -7.35
CA TRP A 731 -36.34 -2.38 -7.12
C TRP A 731 -36.51 -1.22 -6.15
N ASN A 732 -35.61 -1.14 -5.17
CA ASN A 732 -35.44 0.00 -4.29
C ASN A 732 -34.01 0.49 -4.41
N ALA A 733 -33.80 1.64 -5.04
CA ALA A 733 -32.47 2.17 -5.37
C ALA A 733 -31.96 3.20 -4.35
N GLY A 734 -32.61 3.36 -3.20
CA GLY A 734 -32.18 4.33 -2.18
C GLY A 734 -32.28 5.76 -2.72
N GLU A 735 -31.14 6.41 -2.97
CA GLU A 735 -31.04 7.76 -3.56
C GLU A 735 -30.51 7.73 -5.01
N ASP A 736 -30.31 6.54 -5.58
CA ASP A 736 -29.72 6.40 -6.91
C ASP A 736 -30.68 6.86 -8.02
N ASN A 737 -30.10 7.41 -9.08
CA ASN A 737 -30.79 7.91 -10.27
C ASN A 737 -30.72 6.90 -11.43
N GLN A 738 -31.44 7.16 -12.52
CA GLN A 738 -31.33 6.43 -13.80
C GLN A 738 -31.70 4.95 -13.71
N ILE A 739 -32.89 4.65 -13.16
CA ILE A 739 -33.37 3.29 -12.92
C ILE A 739 -34.43 2.87 -13.94
N ALA A 740 -34.11 1.85 -14.74
CA ALA A 740 -35.01 1.18 -15.67
C ALA A 740 -34.41 -0.17 -16.11
N PRO A 741 -35.22 -1.17 -16.52
CA PRO A 741 -34.66 -2.45 -16.98
C PRO A 741 -33.75 -2.29 -18.21
N PHE A 742 -34.07 -1.36 -19.12
CA PHE A 742 -33.17 -0.90 -20.16
C PHE A 742 -32.67 0.49 -19.78
N GLN A 743 -31.42 0.59 -19.31
CA GLN A 743 -30.89 1.88 -18.90
C GLN A 743 -30.67 2.76 -20.12
N ARG A 744 -29.89 2.31 -21.10
CA ARG A 744 -29.66 3.07 -22.33
C ARG A 744 -29.70 2.19 -23.57
N VAL A 745 -30.38 2.68 -24.58
CA VAL A 745 -30.53 2.01 -25.87
C VAL A 745 -30.15 2.94 -27.01
N GLU A 746 -29.61 2.36 -28.08
CA GLU A 746 -29.29 3.05 -29.33
C GLU A 746 -29.72 2.21 -30.52
N ASN A 747 -30.60 2.72 -31.38
CA ASN A 747 -31.09 1.97 -32.55
C ASN A 747 -31.73 0.60 -32.21
N ALA A 748 -32.21 0.41 -30.99
CA ALA A 748 -32.72 -0.88 -30.51
C ALA A 748 -34.15 -1.17 -31.00
N THR A 749 -34.51 -2.45 -31.01
CA THR A 749 -35.89 -2.89 -31.17
C THR A 749 -36.33 -3.65 -29.92
N ILE A 750 -37.35 -3.16 -29.22
CA ILE A 750 -37.94 -3.85 -28.06
C ILE A 750 -39.37 -4.21 -28.43
N GLN A 751 -39.71 -5.50 -28.38
CA GLN A 751 -41.02 -5.96 -28.79
C GLN A 751 -41.61 -7.00 -27.86
N ASN A 752 -42.94 -7.05 -27.77
CA ASN A 752 -43.69 -8.17 -27.15
C ASN A 752 -43.34 -8.39 -25.67
N LEU A 753 -42.90 -7.35 -24.97
CA LEU A 753 -42.39 -7.44 -23.61
C LEU A 753 -43.39 -6.86 -22.62
N ARG A 754 -43.59 -7.57 -21.50
CA ARG A 754 -44.35 -7.06 -20.36
C ARG A 754 -43.39 -6.79 -19.21
N THR A 755 -43.34 -5.56 -18.69
CA THR A 755 -42.64 -5.26 -17.43
C THR A 755 -43.64 -5.17 -16.30
N LYS A 756 -43.30 -5.71 -15.12
CA LYS A 756 -44.20 -5.70 -13.95
C LYS A 756 -43.45 -5.51 -12.64
N GLY A 757 -44.05 -4.75 -11.72
CA GLY A 757 -43.61 -4.67 -10.33
C GLY A 757 -43.45 -3.24 -9.86
N ARG A 758 -42.32 -2.89 -9.24
CA ARG A 758 -42.13 -1.55 -8.68
C ARG A 758 -40.69 -1.03 -8.80
N ILE A 759 -40.55 0.29 -8.89
CA ILE A 759 -39.29 1.05 -8.76
C ILE A 759 -39.51 2.11 -7.70
N MET A 760 -38.66 2.15 -6.67
CA MET A 760 -38.70 3.15 -5.62
C MET A 760 -37.29 3.73 -5.40
N THR A 761 -37.16 5.05 -5.44
CA THR A 761 -35.90 5.74 -5.14
C THR A 761 -36.20 7.19 -4.74
N GLY A 762 -35.30 7.83 -4.00
CA GLY A 762 -35.22 9.28 -3.88
C GLY A 762 -34.67 9.93 -5.15
N GLY A 763 -34.01 9.19 -6.04
CA GLY A 763 -33.47 9.71 -7.28
C GLY A 763 -34.48 10.02 -8.39
N ASP A 764 -33.94 10.51 -9.50
CA ASP A 764 -34.61 10.94 -10.73
C ASP A 764 -34.27 10.03 -11.92
N TYR A 765 -34.88 10.31 -13.09
CA TYR A 765 -34.69 9.59 -14.35
C TYR A 765 -35.16 8.13 -14.29
N LEU A 766 -36.46 7.93 -14.04
CA LEU A 766 -37.05 6.61 -13.82
C LEU A 766 -37.99 6.19 -14.94
N SER A 767 -37.94 4.91 -15.32
CA SER A 767 -38.80 4.35 -16.36
C SER A 767 -39.28 2.95 -16.05
N GLY A 768 -40.51 2.65 -16.50
CA GLY A 768 -41.04 1.29 -16.49
C GLY A 768 -40.39 0.37 -17.54
N LEU A 769 -39.67 0.93 -18.53
CA LEU A 769 -39.01 0.15 -19.58
C LEU A 769 -37.63 0.70 -19.98
N VAL A 770 -37.57 1.86 -20.64
CA VAL A 770 -36.32 2.48 -21.13
C VAL A 770 -36.05 3.79 -20.40
N MET A 771 -34.86 3.97 -19.81
CA MET A 771 -34.51 5.27 -19.23
C MET A 771 -34.14 6.27 -20.33
N GLU A 772 -33.17 5.96 -21.18
CA GLU A 772 -32.77 6.85 -22.29
C GLU A 772 -32.67 6.13 -23.63
N ALA A 773 -33.20 6.77 -24.68
CA ALA A 773 -33.07 6.32 -26.06
C ALA A 773 -32.25 7.30 -26.91
N ASN A 774 -31.25 6.75 -27.59
CA ASN A 774 -30.43 7.37 -28.64
C ASN A 774 -30.73 6.71 -30.00
N GLY A 775 -30.31 7.37 -31.08
CA GLY A 775 -30.59 6.89 -32.44
C GLY A 775 -32.08 6.70 -32.71
N THR A 776 -32.46 5.70 -33.52
CA THR A 776 -33.87 5.38 -33.83
C THR A 776 -34.31 4.08 -33.17
N THR A 777 -35.01 4.19 -32.04
CA THR A 777 -35.47 3.02 -31.26
C THR A 777 -36.94 2.71 -31.55
N THR A 778 -37.28 1.43 -31.74
CA THR A 778 -38.65 0.96 -31.93
C THR A 778 -39.13 0.17 -30.71
N ILE A 779 -40.28 0.53 -30.17
CA ILE A 779 -40.93 -0.16 -29.05
C ILE A 779 -42.32 -0.59 -29.51
N SER A 780 -42.58 -1.90 -29.60
CA SER A 780 -43.86 -2.41 -30.10
C SER A 780 -44.49 -3.50 -29.24
N ARG A 781 -45.81 -3.51 -29.13
CA ARG A 781 -46.56 -4.54 -28.36
C ARG A 781 -46.05 -4.72 -26.92
N CYS A 782 -45.57 -3.65 -26.30
CA CYS A 782 -45.01 -3.68 -24.95
C CYS A 782 -46.03 -3.20 -23.92
N VAL A 783 -45.98 -3.79 -22.73
CA VAL A 783 -46.84 -3.44 -21.60
C VAL A 783 -45.99 -3.07 -20.40
N THR A 784 -46.22 -1.90 -19.81
CA THR A 784 -45.59 -1.53 -18.53
C THR A 784 -46.63 -1.52 -17.41
N ASP A 785 -46.43 -2.39 -16.43
CA ASP A 785 -47.26 -2.58 -15.23
C ASP A 785 -46.39 -2.37 -13.99
N VAL A 786 -45.72 -1.22 -13.96
CA VAL A 786 -44.68 -0.90 -12.96
C VAL A 786 -45.11 0.32 -12.17
N ASP A 787 -45.20 0.16 -10.84
CA ASP A 787 -45.41 1.26 -9.92
C ASP A 787 -44.08 1.99 -9.68
N ILE A 788 -43.98 3.25 -10.08
CA ILE A 788 -42.77 4.06 -10.01
C ILE A 788 -42.95 5.17 -8.98
N THR A 789 -42.08 5.22 -7.98
CA THR A 789 -42.00 6.29 -6.99
C THR A 789 -40.59 6.89 -7.01
N GLY A 790 -40.48 8.18 -7.29
CA GLY A 790 -39.22 8.89 -7.48
C GLY A 790 -39.25 10.36 -7.04
N GLY A 791 -38.07 10.96 -6.84
CA GLY A 791 -37.88 12.39 -6.59
C GLY A 791 -37.38 12.76 -5.19
N HIS A 792 -36.27 13.52 -5.15
CA HIS A 792 -35.61 14.08 -3.96
C HIS A 792 -35.59 15.62 -4.04
N HIS A 793 -35.31 16.30 -2.93
CA HIS A 793 -35.43 17.76 -2.82
C HIS A 793 -34.44 18.56 -3.65
N SER A 794 -34.98 19.69 -4.14
CA SER A 794 -34.41 20.84 -4.88
C SER A 794 -34.46 20.84 -6.42
N ILE A 795 -34.79 19.74 -7.10
CA ILE A 795 -35.07 19.73 -8.56
C ILE A 795 -36.30 18.86 -8.91
N PRO A 796 -37.05 19.15 -9.99
CA PRO A 796 -38.19 18.34 -10.39
C PRO A 796 -37.76 17.04 -11.10
N PRO A 797 -38.32 15.87 -10.70
CA PRO A 797 -37.89 14.56 -11.19
C PRO A 797 -38.41 14.28 -12.61
N TYR A 798 -37.62 13.58 -13.42
CA TYR A 798 -38.03 13.01 -14.70
C TYR A 798 -38.48 11.56 -14.51
N ILE A 799 -39.78 11.29 -14.68
CA ILE A 799 -40.33 9.95 -14.54
C ILE A 799 -41.28 9.67 -15.69
N ALA A 800 -41.15 8.50 -16.31
CA ALA A 800 -42.05 8.09 -17.39
C ALA A 800 -42.52 6.65 -17.23
N GLY A 801 -43.74 6.37 -17.71
CA GLY A 801 -44.27 5.00 -17.70
C GLY A 801 -43.53 4.05 -18.64
N MET A 802 -42.87 4.56 -19.70
CA MET A 802 -42.18 3.70 -20.68
C MET A 802 -40.83 4.21 -21.18
N VAL A 803 -40.67 5.51 -21.51
CA VAL A 803 -39.37 6.07 -21.93
C VAL A 803 -39.10 7.39 -21.21
N THR A 804 -38.07 7.48 -20.37
CA THR A 804 -37.84 8.73 -19.63
C THR A 804 -37.29 9.84 -20.50
N ASN A 805 -36.28 9.56 -21.31
CA ASN A 805 -35.58 10.55 -22.12
C ASN A 805 -35.37 10.07 -23.55
N VAL A 806 -35.47 11.00 -24.50
CA VAL A 806 -35.16 10.79 -25.92
C VAL A 806 -34.23 11.93 -26.31
N GLU A 807 -32.98 11.60 -26.62
CA GLU A 807 -31.94 12.60 -26.81
C GLU A 807 -32.10 13.45 -28.07
N ASN A 808 -31.38 14.57 -28.11
CA ASN A 808 -31.44 15.47 -29.27
C ASN A 808 -30.94 14.75 -30.54
N GLY A 809 -31.73 14.78 -31.61
CA GLY A 809 -31.46 14.05 -32.85
C GLY A 809 -31.86 12.56 -32.84
N ALA A 810 -32.28 12.02 -31.70
CA ALA A 810 -32.83 10.67 -31.60
C ALA A 810 -34.34 10.63 -31.92
N SER A 811 -34.86 9.43 -32.18
CA SER A 811 -36.28 9.18 -32.37
C SER A 811 -36.73 7.89 -31.67
N VAL A 812 -37.95 7.93 -31.12
CA VAL A 812 -38.64 6.74 -30.63
C VAL A 812 -39.95 6.54 -31.37
N ILE A 813 -40.17 5.30 -31.83
CA ILE A 813 -41.39 4.86 -32.49
C ILE A 813 -42.07 3.85 -31.57
N ILE A 814 -43.20 4.25 -30.98
CA ILE A 814 -43.96 3.46 -30.02
C ILE A 814 -45.28 3.05 -30.65
N THR A 815 -45.48 1.74 -30.83
CA THR A 815 -46.67 1.21 -31.52
C THR A 815 -47.30 0.08 -30.74
N ASP A 816 -48.62 0.11 -30.58
CA ASP A 816 -49.37 -0.97 -29.92
C ASP A 816 -48.97 -1.22 -28.45
N CYS A 817 -48.63 -0.16 -27.70
CA CYS A 817 -48.15 -0.27 -26.33
C CYS A 817 -49.16 0.19 -25.27
N LEU A 818 -49.02 -0.35 -24.07
CA LEU A 818 -49.92 -0.13 -22.93
C LEU A 818 -49.14 0.22 -21.66
N VAL A 819 -49.52 1.31 -20.99
CA VAL A 819 -49.00 1.67 -19.66
C VAL A 819 -50.12 1.57 -18.62
N LYS A 820 -49.93 0.82 -17.54
CA LYS A 820 -50.92 0.56 -16.48
C LYS A 820 -50.44 0.92 -15.07
N GLY A 821 -49.13 0.94 -14.85
CA GLY A 821 -48.55 1.19 -13.53
C GLY A 821 -48.84 2.60 -13.00
N SER A 822 -48.65 2.80 -11.70
CA SER A 822 -48.79 4.11 -11.07
C SER A 822 -47.48 4.90 -11.07
N ILE A 823 -47.56 6.22 -11.20
CA ILE A 823 -46.40 7.13 -11.10
C ILE A 823 -46.62 8.09 -9.95
N THR A 824 -45.73 8.08 -8.97
CA THR A 824 -45.77 8.97 -7.81
C THR A 824 -44.50 9.82 -7.77
N ASP A 825 -44.66 11.13 -7.86
CA ASP A 825 -43.60 12.10 -7.59
C ASP A 825 -43.57 12.43 -6.10
N ALA A 826 -42.44 12.10 -5.45
CA ALA A 826 -42.21 12.30 -4.02
C ALA A 826 -41.48 13.63 -3.68
N SER A 827 -41.15 14.46 -4.67
CA SER A 827 -40.41 15.72 -4.49
C SER A 827 -41.26 16.86 -3.90
N TRP A 828 -40.61 17.75 -3.11
CA TRP A 828 -41.21 19.02 -2.63
C TRP A 828 -41.18 20.16 -3.68
N PHE A 829 -40.75 19.91 -4.92
CA PHE A 829 -40.57 20.97 -5.93
C PHE A 829 -41.87 21.28 -6.71
N ALA A 830 -42.05 22.54 -7.11
CA ALA A 830 -43.13 22.97 -8.01
C ALA A 830 -42.68 22.85 -9.47
N GLY A 831 -43.32 22.01 -10.29
CA GLY A 831 -42.94 21.80 -11.70
C GLY A 831 -42.56 20.36 -12.07
N LYS A 832 -43.37 19.42 -11.59
CA LYS A 832 -43.16 17.96 -11.53
C LYS A 832 -43.23 17.27 -12.90
N ARG A 833 -42.10 16.75 -13.40
CA ARG A 833 -41.91 16.29 -14.80
C ARG A 833 -42.22 14.80 -14.99
N ILE A 834 -43.47 14.42 -14.71
CA ILE A 834 -43.96 13.05 -14.93
C ILE A 834 -44.78 12.91 -16.22
N SER A 835 -44.55 11.85 -16.98
CA SER A 835 -45.31 11.55 -18.20
C SER A 835 -45.77 10.11 -18.27
N GLY A 836 -46.97 9.88 -18.81
CA GLY A 836 -47.53 8.53 -18.86
C GLY A 836 -46.79 7.60 -19.83
N PHE A 837 -46.27 8.09 -20.96
CA PHE A 837 -45.49 7.30 -21.91
C PHE A 837 -44.03 7.76 -22.00
N VAL A 838 -43.80 8.97 -22.52
CA VAL A 838 -42.46 9.51 -22.78
C VAL A 838 -42.23 10.83 -22.06
N GLY A 839 -41.17 10.91 -21.23
CA GLY A 839 -40.84 12.11 -20.43
C GLY A 839 -39.92 13.13 -21.13
N GLY A 840 -39.20 12.74 -22.18
CA GLY A 840 -38.22 13.60 -22.87
C GLY A 840 -38.86 14.51 -23.92
N TYR A 841 -38.26 15.68 -24.16
CA TYR A 841 -38.77 16.68 -25.12
C TYR A 841 -37.80 17.02 -26.26
N LYS A 842 -36.59 16.43 -26.29
CA LYS A 842 -35.54 16.79 -27.25
C LYS A 842 -35.72 16.10 -28.61
N GLY A 843 -35.69 14.77 -28.64
CA GLY A 843 -35.81 13.98 -29.87
C GLY A 843 -37.24 13.86 -30.41
N THR A 844 -37.43 13.15 -31.52
CA THR A 844 -38.74 12.94 -32.15
C THR A 844 -39.49 11.76 -31.50
N ARG A 845 -40.80 11.91 -31.25
CA ARG A 845 -41.62 10.85 -30.66
C ARG A 845 -42.83 10.57 -31.53
N THR A 846 -42.98 9.34 -32.01
CA THR A 846 -44.18 8.88 -32.71
C THR A 846 -44.86 7.81 -31.88
N ILE A 847 -46.07 8.07 -31.41
CA ILE A 847 -46.84 7.15 -30.57
C ILE A 847 -48.13 6.81 -31.31
N THR A 848 -48.32 5.54 -31.64
CA THR A 848 -49.41 5.07 -32.49
C THR A 848 -50.14 3.89 -31.84
N ASN A 849 -51.48 3.90 -31.85
CA ASN A 849 -52.32 2.83 -31.32
C ASN A 849 -51.98 2.49 -29.86
N CYS A 850 -51.82 3.48 -28.99
CA CYS A 850 -51.37 3.27 -27.61
C CYS A 850 -52.43 3.60 -26.57
N LEU A 851 -52.36 2.94 -25.41
CA LEU A 851 -53.35 3.09 -24.34
C LEU A 851 -52.66 3.41 -23.00
N TYR A 852 -53.10 4.49 -22.34
CA TYR A 852 -52.69 4.82 -20.98
C TYR A 852 -53.82 4.52 -19.98
N LEU A 853 -53.57 3.56 -19.07
CA LEU A 853 -54.47 3.18 -17.98
C LEU A 853 -53.90 3.52 -16.59
N GLY A 854 -52.64 3.96 -16.53
CA GLY A 854 -51.94 4.26 -15.28
C GLY A 854 -52.62 5.34 -14.45
N THR A 855 -52.14 5.49 -13.21
CA THR A 855 -52.54 6.58 -12.32
C THR A 855 -51.33 7.40 -11.96
N SER A 856 -51.50 8.71 -11.77
CA SER A 856 -50.41 9.59 -11.36
C SER A 856 -50.79 10.37 -10.11
N LYS A 857 -49.88 10.47 -9.15
CA LYS A 857 -50.05 11.33 -7.96
C LYS A 857 -49.07 12.48 -8.00
N TYR A 858 -49.63 13.68 -7.78
CA TYR A 858 -48.89 14.92 -7.67
C TYR A 858 -47.98 15.20 -8.87
N GLY A 859 -48.42 15.12 -10.12
CA GLY A 859 -47.58 15.59 -11.22
C GLY A 859 -48.37 16.18 -12.38
N GLU A 860 -47.69 17.01 -13.20
CA GLU A 860 -48.36 18.06 -13.99
C GLU A 860 -48.00 18.05 -15.48
N TYR A 861 -47.23 17.07 -15.97
CA TYR A 861 -46.68 17.13 -17.32
C TYR A 861 -47.63 16.66 -18.42
N TYR A 862 -47.61 15.39 -18.85
CA TYR A 862 -48.35 14.96 -20.06
C TYR A 862 -48.77 13.50 -20.02
N THR A 863 -49.99 13.18 -20.45
CA THR A 863 -50.50 11.80 -20.46
C THR A 863 -49.69 10.91 -21.38
N PHE A 864 -49.24 11.42 -22.53
CA PHE A 864 -48.42 10.66 -23.47
C PHE A 864 -46.99 11.21 -23.58
N THR A 865 -46.81 12.48 -23.95
CA THR A 865 -45.48 13.06 -24.18
C THR A 865 -45.58 14.57 -24.33
N PHE A 866 -44.47 15.31 -24.28
CA PHE A 866 -44.47 16.72 -24.68
C PHE A 866 -44.98 16.92 -26.12
N ASP A 867 -45.59 18.06 -26.44
CA ASP A 867 -46.14 18.35 -27.77
C ASP A 867 -45.07 18.62 -28.84
N ASN A 868 -43.96 19.28 -28.48
CA ASN A 868 -42.89 19.65 -29.44
C ASN A 868 -42.30 18.41 -30.09
N ASN A 869 -42.26 18.27 -31.41
CA ASN A 869 -41.70 17.09 -32.10
C ASN A 869 -42.36 15.75 -31.70
N ALA A 870 -43.62 15.76 -31.27
CA ALA A 870 -44.42 14.55 -31.02
C ALA A 870 -45.53 14.37 -32.06
N THR A 871 -45.80 13.13 -32.41
CA THR A 871 -46.94 12.70 -33.24
C THR A 871 -47.73 11.64 -32.49
N LEU A 872 -48.99 11.94 -32.17
CA LEU A 872 -49.92 11.02 -31.51
C LEU A 872 -50.98 10.56 -32.51
N ASN A 873 -51.04 9.27 -32.79
CA ASN A 873 -52.01 8.67 -33.70
C ASN A 873 -52.81 7.59 -32.98
N ASN A 874 -54.14 7.71 -32.93
CA ASN A 874 -55.01 6.68 -32.35
C ASN A 874 -54.63 6.30 -30.90
N CYS A 875 -54.43 7.32 -30.06
CA CYS A 875 -54.02 7.16 -28.66
C CYS A 875 -55.17 7.45 -27.69
N TYR A 876 -55.35 6.58 -26.69
CA TYR A 876 -56.47 6.64 -25.74
C TYR A 876 -56.00 6.64 -24.29
N TYR A 877 -56.72 7.30 -23.39
CA TYR A 877 -56.41 7.28 -21.96
C TYR A 877 -57.65 7.15 -21.08
N LEU A 878 -57.56 6.40 -19.98
CA LEU A 878 -58.64 6.36 -18.97
C LEU A 878 -58.48 7.50 -17.97
N ASN A 879 -57.32 7.56 -17.31
CA ASN A 879 -56.94 8.60 -16.37
C ASN A 879 -55.90 9.49 -17.03
N ALA A 880 -55.98 10.82 -16.87
CA ALA A 880 -54.91 11.69 -17.33
C ALA A 880 -53.69 11.58 -16.40
N CYS A 881 -52.49 11.65 -16.97
CA CYS A 881 -51.25 11.87 -16.22
C CYS A 881 -50.77 13.30 -16.51
N GLY A 882 -50.94 14.22 -15.57
CA GLY A 882 -50.72 15.64 -15.87
C GLY A 882 -51.69 16.15 -16.94
N LYS A 883 -51.19 16.81 -18.00
CA LYS A 883 -52.04 17.36 -19.07
C LYS A 883 -52.63 16.26 -19.97
N PRO A 884 -53.96 16.25 -20.17
CA PRO A 884 -54.61 15.30 -21.07
C PRO A 884 -54.12 15.39 -22.51
N GLN A 885 -53.87 14.24 -23.14
CA GLN A 885 -53.48 14.10 -24.56
C GLN A 885 -54.05 12.80 -25.12
N GLY A 886 -54.50 12.83 -26.38
CA GLY A 886 -55.25 11.72 -26.98
C GLY A 886 -56.74 11.79 -26.66
N THR A 887 -57.46 10.68 -26.88
CA THR A 887 -58.91 10.60 -26.63
C THR A 887 -59.19 9.93 -25.29
N GLN A 888 -59.92 10.62 -24.40
CA GLN A 888 -60.36 10.02 -23.15
C GLN A 888 -61.36 8.90 -23.40
N ILE A 889 -61.18 7.79 -22.72
CA ILE A 889 -62.14 6.68 -22.68
C ILE A 889 -62.79 6.60 -21.30
N THR A 890 -63.91 5.89 -21.22
CA THR A 890 -64.61 5.58 -19.98
C THR A 890 -64.33 4.13 -19.55
N GLU A 891 -64.53 3.82 -18.27
CA GLU A 891 -64.47 2.43 -17.80
C GLU A 891 -65.44 1.51 -18.56
N ALA A 892 -66.62 2.02 -18.94
CA ALA A 892 -67.61 1.25 -19.68
C ALA A 892 -67.10 0.89 -21.08
N GLN A 893 -66.50 1.84 -21.80
CA GLN A 893 -65.85 1.59 -23.09
C GLN A 893 -64.65 0.63 -22.94
N LEU A 894 -63.88 0.77 -21.86
CA LEU A 894 -62.77 -0.14 -21.59
C LEU A 894 -63.25 -1.57 -21.30
N LYS A 895 -64.43 -1.77 -20.70
CA LYS A 895 -64.96 -3.10 -20.33
C LYS A 895 -65.74 -3.79 -21.46
N ASN A 896 -66.21 -3.05 -22.46
CA ASN A 896 -67.15 -3.58 -23.47
C ASN A 896 -66.51 -3.96 -24.82
N GLY A 897 -65.18 -3.84 -24.98
CA GLY A 897 -64.48 -4.21 -26.22
C GLY A 897 -64.27 -3.07 -27.20
N GLU A 898 -64.88 -1.92 -26.97
CA GLU A 898 -64.79 -0.78 -27.88
C GLU A 898 -63.36 -0.24 -27.98
N VAL A 899 -62.65 -0.15 -26.85
CA VAL A 899 -61.27 0.37 -26.84
C VAL A 899 -60.31 -0.55 -27.60
N ALA A 900 -60.42 -1.87 -27.43
CA ALA A 900 -59.64 -2.84 -28.19
C ALA A 900 -59.90 -2.69 -29.70
N ARG A 901 -61.17 -2.54 -30.11
CA ARG A 901 -61.57 -2.31 -31.51
C ARG A 901 -61.03 -0.98 -32.06
N LEU A 902 -60.97 0.07 -31.25
CA LEU A 902 -60.41 1.37 -31.65
C LEU A 902 -58.90 1.29 -31.85
N LEU A 903 -58.17 0.72 -30.89
CA LEU A 903 -56.72 0.50 -30.98
C LEU A 903 -56.33 -0.41 -32.16
N GLN A 904 -57.21 -1.36 -32.50
CA GLN A 904 -57.07 -2.20 -33.70
C GLN A 904 -56.96 -1.37 -34.99
N ALA A 905 -57.62 -0.22 -35.06
CA ALA A 905 -57.67 0.67 -36.23
C ALA A 905 -58.08 -0.04 -37.55
N GLY A 906 -58.90 -1.09 -37.47
CA GLY A 906 -59.35 -1.86 -38.64
C GLY A 906 -58.29 -2.79 -39.26
N ARG A 907 -57.12 -2.96 -38.62
CA ARG A 907 -56.11 -3.95 -39.02
C ARG A 907 -56.67 -5.37 -38.88
N SER A 908 -56.23 -6.30 -39.73
CA SER A 908 -56.74 -7.68 -39.77
C SER A 908 -55.73 -8.73 -39.30
N ASP A 909 -54.50 -8.30 -39.01
CA ASP A 909 -53.31 -9.13 -38.79
C ASP A 909 -52.69 -8.96 -37.39
N GLN A 910 -53.04 -7.89 -36.65
CA GLN A 910 -52.50 -7.61 -35.31
C GLN A 910 -53.61 -7.26 -34.32
N PHE A 911 -53.92 -8.13 -33.36
CA PHE A 911 -55.09 -7.94 -32.49
C PHE A 911 -54.75 -7.40 -31.10
N TRP A 912 -55.56 -6.45 -30.61
CA TRP A 912 -55.59 -6.07 -29.19
C TRP A 912 -56.50 -7.04 -28.41
N PRO A 913 -55.93 -7.98 -27.63
CA PRO A 913 -56.75 -8.99 -26.96
C PRO A 913 -57.49 -8.38 -25.76
N GLN A 914 -58.80 -8.58 -25.72
CA GLN A 914 -59.62 -8.22 -24.57
C GLN A 914 -60.65 -9.31 -24.30
N LEU A 915 -60.74 -9.74 -23.04
CA LEU A 915 -61.80 -10.61 -22.58
C LEU A 915 -63.06 -9.79 -22.27
N LEU A 916 -64.21 -10.17 -22.84
CA LEU A 916 -65.50 -9.49 -22.67
C LEU A 916 -66.46 -10.31 -21.78
N GLY A 917 -67.16 -9.62 -20.89
CA GLY A 917 -68.14 -10.22 -19.96
C GLY A 917 -67.57 -10.61 -18.59
N SER A 918 -68.46 -10.84 -17.62
CA SER A 918 -68.07 -11.43 -16.34
C SER A 918 -67.71 -12.89 -16.55
N ILE A 919 -66.48 -13.26 -16.20
CA ILE A 919 -66.11 -14.67 -16.06
C ILE A 919 -66.90 -15.22 -14.88
N THR A 920 -68.03 -15.88 -15.15
CA THR A 920 -68.68 -16.67 -14.11
C THR A 920 -67.89 -17.96 -13.92
N GLY A 921 -67.02 -17.97 -12.91
CA GLY A 921 -66.85 -19.17 -12.09
C GLY A 921 -65.58 -20.02 -12.22
N ILE A 922 -64.39 -19.48 -12.52
CA ILE A 922 -63.16 -20.28 -12.36
C ILE A 922 -62.05 -19.64 -11.51
N ASN A 923 -61.94 -18.31 -11.38
CA ASN A 923 -60.77 -17.70 -10.70
C ASN A 923 -61.02 -17.10 -9.30
N ASP A 924 -62.27 -16.97 -8.84
CA ASP A 924 -62.62 -16.39 -7.52
C ASP A 924 -63.33 -17.40 -6.60
N VAL A 925 -62.61 -18.40 -6.08
CA VAL A 925 -63.09 -19.17 -4.93
C VAL A 925 -62.07 -19.08 -3.81
N THR A 926 -62.32 -18.15 -2.87
CA THR A 926 -61.88 -18.32 -1.49
C THR A 926 -62.58 -19.54 -0.92
N VAL A 927 -61.78 -20.44 -0.35
CA VAL A 927 -62.22 -21.55 0.48
C VAL A 927 -62.94 -20.95 1.69
N ASP A 928 -64.27 -20.92 1.67
CA ASP A 928 -65.09 -21.35 2.80
C ASP A 928 -66.61 -21.13 2.59
N ARG A 929 -67.35 -22.09 3.16
CA ARG A 929 -68.81 -22.18 3.37
C ARG A 929 -69.65 -22.97 2.36
N VAL A 930 -70.67 -23.57 2.97
CA VAL A 930 -71.42 -24.77 2.62
C VAL A 930 -72.78 -24.39 2.03
N GLY A 931 -73.23 -25.09 0.99
CA GLY A 931 -74.66 -25.13 0.61
C GLY A 931 -74.93 -25.00 -0.89
N ALA A 932 -74.95 -26.13 -1.62
CA ALA A 932 -75.45 -26.20 -3.00
C ALA A 932 -76.54 -27.28 -3.09
N ARG A 933 -77.76 -26.89 -3.47
CA ARG A 933 -78.79 -27.80 -4.01
C ARG A 933 -79.63 -27.20 -5.16
N SER A 934 -79.19 -26.11 -5.78
CA SER A 934 -79.96 -25.47 -6.87
C SER A 934 -79.09 -24.82 -7.96
N THR A 935 -77.87 -25.31 -8.19
CA THR A 935 -76.97 -24.76 -9.21
C THR A 935 -76.85 -25.71 -10.40
N ALA A 936 -76.93 -25.14 -11.61
CA ALA A 936 -76.75 -25.87 -12.87
C ALA A 936 -75.37 -26.53 -12.96
N VAL A 937 -75.29 -27.62 -13.72
CA VAL A 937 -74.09 -28.42 -13.95
C VAL A 937 -73.51 -28.06 -15.31
N TYR A 938 -72.20 -27.83 -15.37
CA TYR A 938 -71.47 -27.50 -16.60
C TYR A 938 -70.34 -28.50 -16.86
N ASP A 939 -70.03 -28.76 -18.13
CA ASP A 939 -68.80 -29.49 -18.50
C ASP A 939 -67.56 -28.57 -18.49
N LEU A 940 -66.37 -29.13 -18.74
CA LEU A 940 -65.11 -28.36 -18.80
C LEU A 940 -65.04 -27.38 -19.98
N GLN A 941 -65.94 -27.50 -20.95
CA GLN A 941 -66.09 -26.55 -22.05
C GLN A 941 -67.11 -25.44 -21.71
N GLY A 942 -67.67 -25.43 -20.49
CA GLY A 942 -68.62 -24.43 -20.03
C GLY A 942 -70.04 -24.61 -20.57
N ARG A 943 -70.35 -25.76 -21.19
CA ARG A 943 -71.71 -26.06 -21.66
C ARG A 943 -72.56 -26.54 -20.50
N ARG A 944 -73.76 -25.99 -20.37
CA ARG A 944 -74.74 -26.44 -19.36
C ARG A 944 -75.25 -27.82 -19.75
N VAL A 945 -75.02 -28.80 -18.88
CA VAL A 945 -75.40 -30.22 -19.10
C VAL A 945 -76.55 -30.68 -18.20
N ALA A 946 -76.87 -29.93 -17.14
CA ALA A 946 -78.07 -30.15 -16.34
C ALA A 946 -78.48 -28.89 -15.55
N ASP A 947 -79.74 -28.81 -15.14
CA ASP A 947 -80.30 -27.66 -14.42
C ASP A 947 -79.99 -27.66 -12.92
N ARG A 948 -79.70 -28.82 -12.35
CA ARG A 948 -79.33 -29.01 -10.95
C ARG A 948 -78.54 -30.31 -10.78
N LEU A 949 -77.75 -30.40 -9.71
CA LEU A 949 -77.12 -31.66 -9.32
C LEU A 949 -78.01 -32.42 -8.32
N ASP A 950 -78.80 -33.36 -8.84
CA ASP A 950 -79.51 -34.39 -8.06
C ASP A 950 -78.94 -35.79 -8.36
N ASP A 951 -79.36 -36.80 -7.59
CA ASP A 951 -78.85 -38.17 -7.73
C ASP A 951 -79.17 -38.77 -9.10
N ALA A 952 -80.28 -38.39 -9.72
CA ALA A 952 -80.65 -38.81 -11.07
C ALA A 952 -79.68 -38.24 -12.11
N THR A 953 -79.36 -36.95 -12.00
CA THR A 953 -78.38 -36.26 -12.86
C THR A 953 -76.97 -36.82 -12.67
N ARG A 954 -76.57 -37.10 -11.43
CA ARG A 954 -75.25 -37.67 -11.14
C ARG A 954 -75.03 -39.03 -11.80
N ASN A 955 -76.09 -39.82 -11.91
CA ASN A 955 -76.04 -41.16 -12.51
C ASN A 955 -76.20 -41.15 -14.05
N SER A 956 -76.67 -40.05 -14.63
CA SER A 956 -76.84 -39.93 -16.09
C SER A 956 -75.66 -39.24 -16.79
N LEU A 957 -74.83 -38.52 -16.04
CA LEU A 957 -73.61 -37.90 -16.56
C LEU A 957 -72.53 -38.96 -16.84
N PRO A 958 -71.86 -38.90 -18.01
CA PRO A 958 -70.66 -39.70 -18.27
C PRO A 958 -69.57 -39.49 -17.21
N ALA A 959 -68.66 -40.47 -17.06
CA ALA A 959 -67.48 -40.31 -16.23
C ALA A 959 -66.66 -39.10 -16.71
N GLY A 960 -66.36 -38.17 -15.80
CA GLY A 960 -65.76 -36.88 -16.17
C GLY A 960 -65.75 -35.87 -15.03
N ILE A 961 -65.15 -34.71 -15.32
CA ILE A 961 -65.10 -33.58 -14.39
C ILE A 961 -66.14 -32.55 -14.83
N TYR A 962 -67.02 -32.18 -13.90
CA TYR A 962 -68.07 -31.20 -14.09
C TYR A 962 -67.93 -30.07 -13.09
N ILE A 963 -68.55 -28.92 -13.38
CA ILE A 963 -68.60 -27.77 -12.51
C ILE A 963 -70.03 -27.59 -12.00
N VAL A 964 -70.23 -27.64 -10.68
CA VAL A 964 -71.53 -27.41 -10.03
C VAL A 964 -71.36 -26.35 -8.97
N GLY A 965 -72.07 -25.22 -9.11
CA GLY A 965 -71.96 -24.10 -8.16
C GLY A 965 -70.52 -23.61 -7.95
N GLY A 966 -69.71 -23.60 -9.02
CA GLY A 966 -68.30 -23.18 -8.98
C GLY A 966 -67.31 -24.20 -8.42
N ARG A 967 -67.72 -25.45 -8.16
CA ARG A 967 -66.82 -26.52 -7.68
C ARG A 967 -66.64 -27.62 -8.70
N LYS A 968 -65.42 -28.15 -8.80
CA LYS A 968 -65.11 -29.38 -9.54
C LYS A 968 -65.77 -30.57 -8.85
N MET A 969 -66.55 -31.32 -9.61
CA MET A 969 -67.18 -32.56 -9.23
C MET A 969 -66.67 -33.65 -10.17
N VAL A 970 -66.17 -34.74 -9.62
CA VAL A 970 -65.83 -35.92 -10.40
C VAL A 970 -67.04 -36.86 -10.38
N VAL A 971 -67.57 -37.16 -11.56
CA VAL A 971 -68.47 -38.29 -11.78
C VAL A 971 -67.55 -39.44 -12.19
N LYS A 972 -67.55 -40.51 -11.39
CA LYS A 972 -66.68 -41.67 -11.61
C LYS A 972 -67.38 -42.70 -12.49
#